data_AF-A0A832NNZ9-F1
#
_entry.id   AF-A0A832NNZ9-F1
#
_cell.length_a   1.000
_cell.length_b   1.000
_cell.length_c   1.000
_cell.angle_alpha   90.00
_cell.angle_beta   90.00
_cell.angle_gamma   90.00
#
_symmetry.space_group_name_H-M   'P 1'
#
loop_
_entity.id
_entity.type
_entity.pdbx_description
1 polymer ?
#
loop_
_entity_poly.entity_id
_entity_poly.type
_entity_poly.pdbx_seq_one_letter_code
_entity_poly.pdbx_strand_id
1 'polypeptide(L)'
;MERIMRFIYRWKSVEALVFLLLTARFTGWNVQHCFAEEGLVGYWRFDKESAEIEDLSGNGHTALVTGGRLVDDRGKKVLEFDGTGKIEIPSARDLCIRKKFTIEAMVKFMGTPDGMGIVFKKDEYLLRTDWTGEGGKISFFVFANGGWEPRVSAYHPQENVWYHIIAMWDGTQSSLWVNGEVFATARGGSTKPTDNPLMLCTNVGFGGPFTGRVEYVKIYKRILTGKEIVCKSYGIEEGIKGKIEVPVFDFSKGLQGWEARGDAQVSISGSSMLVKTGALRSYAINTELNANVDTKDYLSIRMAVDRGSSADLIFATTKGASRISFQVYPDSKMHTYVFEPWTWTGWGGELVALGIVPSEIENAVARIEYIRVTENLQADPEVQIERLLHESVLPRTERAETIVAKIRNTGGVVSNLKATLKVPEGVILKSPATQIVSSLGYLEQKELNWQVEALKPVSAEFKVEISGEKTEVSLSNTLTFLLNPHLKKASYVPEPKPVRSGKYQIWTHYCPLWKHGTHTGWKAIEPWPERKPVLGWYNEGTPEVADWHIKYWLEHGISAVIYCWYRVNINAPVQQQLGHAIHDGLLKAKYLPLIKFAIMWENGCGAGAGSARDIMENLLPFWIENYFSHPSYLRVEGKPVLYIWVPENVTRDVGGSENVRKVFEEMRQECRNRGLGGLYIVGCVGSKSEQHLRRMAEEGWDASSAYGNSWWYPAVIQRCGDFICAPYEGFVDQQEEILKFKNELNALPDITAVMMGWDSRPWKETQFFWSENTPEKFRELCMRAKKIMDSKTSSGPEKNTIIFCCWNEFGEGHYIEPTRGYGFSYLDVIREVFTDAPKEHMDIAPEDVGLGPYDSWYQEAKKIAPLAGVSTDTVWQGEKLGVWTGMMGLKDVAVKDGILTAVSTSADPAFSSPELKVRANRYSKIIVDMRVSKGGPCQIFWTTSEMPRHNEPASAHATTKADGEFHEVVFNVGKNEWWGGCLTNLRFDPAAAEGVKIEIRSIRLE
;
A
#
# COMPACT_ATOMS: atom_id res chain seq x y z
N MET A 1 -64.30 -21.99 -18.64
CA MET A 1 -63.01 -21.29 -18.54
C MET A 1 -61.80 -22.22 -18.38
N GLU A 2 -61.93 -23.53 -18.64
CA GLU A 2 -60.80 -24.50 -18.66
C GLU A 2 -60.58 -25.15 -20.05
N ARG A 3 -61.29 -24.69 -21.08
CA ARG A 3 -61.15 -25.18 -22.47
C ARG A 3 -60.58 -24.16 -23.46
N ILE A 4 -60.21 -22.97 -22.98
CA ILE A 4 -59.65 -21.86 -23.79
C ILE A 4 -58.12 -21.74 -23.62
N MET A 5 -57.52 -22.40 -22.62
CA MET A 5 -56.08 -22.34 -22.34
C MET A 5 -55.20 -23.38 -23.07
N ARG A 6 -55.74 -24.16 -24.01
CA ARG A 6 -54.95 -25.19 -24.74
C ARG A 6 -54.74 -24.94 -26.24
N PHE A 7 -55.06 -23.76 -26.78
CA PHE A 7 -55.00 -23.55 -28.24
C PHE A 7 -54.12 -22.41 -28.75
N ILE A 8 -53.30 -21.75 -27.91
CA ILE A 8 -52.42 -20.67 -28.39
C ILE A 8 -50.95 -21.06 -28.19
N TYR A 9 -50.52 -22.06 -28.95
CA TYR A 9 -49.12 -22.31 -29.27
C TYR A 9 -49.08 -22.78 -30.73
N ARG A 10 -49.00 -21.82 -31.67
CA ARG A 10 -48.31 -21.92 -32.99
C ARG A 10 -48.69 -20.78 -33.94
N TRP A 11 -47.65 -20.04 -34.36
CA TRP A 11 -47.49 -19.25 -35.60
C TRP A 11 -48.22 -17.89 -35.67
N LYS A 12 -47.49 -16.76 -35.64
CA LYS A 12 -46.82 -16.04 -36.76
C LYS A 12 -47.80 -15.56 -37.84
N SER A 13 -48.27 -14.32 -37.72
CA SER A 13 -48.60 -13.44 -38.86
C SER A 13 -48.83 -11.99 -38.40
N VAL A 14 -48.47 -11.07 -39.30
CA VAL A 14 -48.15 -9.65 -39.12
C VAL A 14 -49.38 -8.73 -38.94
N GLU A 15 -50.57 -9.28 -38.75
CA GLU A 15 -51.83 -8.50 -38.85
C GLU A 15 -52.33 -7.94 -37.50
N ALA A 16 -51.79 -8.39 -36.35
CA ALA A 16 -52.12 -7.80 -35.05
C ALA A 16 -51.47 -6.41 -34.81
N LEU A 17 -50.41 -6.07 -35.56
CA LEU A 17 -49.68 -4.81 -35.38
C LEU A 17 -50.40 -3.63 -36.03
N VAL A 18 -51.17 -3.87 -37.09
CA VAL A 18 -51.90 -2.82 -37.83
C VAL A 18 -53.19 -2.41 -37.11
N PHE A 19 -53.82 -3.32 -36.36
CA PHE A 19 -55.01 -3.00 -35.57
C PHE A 19 -54.69 -2.22 -34.28
N LEU A 20 -53.50 -2.42 -33.69
CA LEU A 20 -53.06 -1.67 -32.51
C LEU A 20 -52.62 -0.22 -32.83
N LEU A 21 -52.20 0.04 -34.06
CA LEU A 21 -51.76 1.37 -34.52
C LEU A 21 -52.93 2.31 -34.90
N LEU A 22 -54.13 1.76 -35.15
CA LEU A 22 -55.30 2.55 -35.58
C LEU A 22 -56.16 3.08 -34.42
N THR A 23 -56.05 2.53 -33.21
CA THR A 23 -56.77 3.03 -32.02
C THR A 23 -56.00 4.05 -31.19
N ALA A 24 -54.70 4.25 -31.46
CA ALA A 24 -53.86 5.21 -30.72
C ALA A 24 -54.02 6.68 -31.18
N ARG A 25 -54.86 6.98 -32.19
CA ARG A 25 -55.06 8.35 -32.70
C ARG A 25 -56.21 9.14 -32.08
N PHE A 26 -56.97 8.59 -31.12
CA PHE A 26 -58.14 9.29 -30.56
C PHE A 26 -58.20 9.50 -29.04
N THR A 27 -57.15 9.15 -28.29
CA THR A 27 -57.05 9.54 -26.87
C THR A 27 -55.62 9.93 -26.57
N GLY A 28 -55.38 11.23 -26.38
CA GLY A 28 -54.06 11.80 -26.07
C GLY A 28 -53.53 11.35 -24.72
N TRP A 29 -52.94 10.16 -24.67
CA TRP A 29 -52.08 9.70 -23.58
C TRP A 29 -50.62 9.76 -24.05
N ASN A 30 -49.85 10.65 -23.42
CA ASN A 30 -48.40 10.63 -23.48
C ASN A 30 -47.93 9.33 -22.83
N VAL A 31 -47.51 8.35 -23.63
CA VAL A 31 -46.76 7.19 -23.15
C VAL A 31 -45.32 7.63 -22.98
N GLN A 32 -44.99 8.16 -21.81
CA GLN A 32 -43.61 8.31 -21.38
C GLN A 32 -43.11 6.88 -21.07
N HIS A 33 -42.28 6.32 -21.95
CA HIS A 33 -41.61 5.04 -21.70
C HIS A 33 -40.67 5.20 -20.49
N CYS A 34 -41.19 4.97 -19.28
CA CYS A 34 -40.38 4.77 -18.10
C CYS A 34 -39.80 3.36 -18.19
N PHE A 35 -38.54 3.23 -18.61
CA PHE A 35 -37.78 2.03 -18.30
C PHE A 35 -37.62 2.01 -16.78
N ALA A 36 -38.34 1.12 -16.10
CA ALA A 36 -38.18 0.93 -14.66
C ALA A 36 -36.74 0.46 -14.39
N GLU A 37 -35.93 1.28 -13.71
CA GLU A 37 -34.59 0.89 -13.27
C GLU A 37 -34.72 -0.35 -12.37
N GLU A 38 -34.00 -1.43 -12.69
CA GLU A 38 -34.14 -2.69 -11.96
C GLU A 38 -33.90 -2.49 -10.46
N GLY A 39 -34.79 -3.01 -9.62
CA GLY A 39 -34.64 -2.94 -8.17
C GLY A 39 -34.85 -1.54 -7.56
N LEU A 40 -35.31 -0.55 -8.33
CA LEU A 40 -35.69 0.76 -7.79
C LEU A 40 -36.92 0.62 -6.87
N VAL A 41 -36.83 1.20 -5.67
CA VAL A 41 -37.87 1.16 -4.63
C VAL A 41 -38.48 2.53 -4.41
N GLY A 42 -37.70 3.61 -4.49
CA GLY A 42 -38.19 4.97 -4.37
C GLY A 42 -37.38 5.92 -5.23
N TYR A 43 -38.04 6.90 -5.86
CA TYR A 43 -37.39 7.95 -6.62
C TYR A 43 -38.16 9.27 -6.49
N TRP A 44 -37.52 10.26 -5.86
CA TRP A 44 -38.08 11.59 -5.69
C TRP A 44 -37.22 12.62 -6.40
N ARG A 45 -37.84 13.41 -7.28
CA ARG A 45 -37.26 14.60 -7.91
C ARG A 45 -37.84 15.84 -7.26
N PHE A 46 -36.99 16.79 -6.91
CA PHE A 46 -37.38 18.01 -6.20
C PHE A 46 -37.35 19.21 -7.14
N ASP A 47 -38.03 19.09 -8.29
CA ASP A 47 -38.07 20.08 -9.38
C ASP A 47 -39.39 20.87 -9.45
N LYS A 48 -40.28 20.69 -8.45
CA LYS A 48 -41.55 21.41 -8.30
C LYS A 48 -41.79 21.84 -6.86
N GLU A 49 -42.44 22.98 -6.69
CA GLU A 49 -42.85 23.49 -5.38
C GLU A 49 -44.19 22.86 -4.99
N SER A 50 -44.15 21.86 -4.11
CA SER A 50 -45.33 21.12 -3.63
C SER A 50 -45.06 20.56 -2.25
N ALA A 51 -46.09 20.54 -1.39
CA ALA A 51 -46.03 19.85 -0.10
C ALA A 51 -45.97 18.31 -0.25
N GLU A 52 -46.40 17.79 -1.41
CA GLU A 52 -46.36 16.38 -1.75
C GLU A 52 -45.59 16.17 -3.06
N ILE A 53 -44.54 15.36 -3.01
CA ILE A 53 -43.72 14.97 -4.15
C ILE A 53 -43.97 13.49 -4.44
N GLU A 54 -44.44 13.22 -5.66
CA GLU A 54 -44.73 11.88 -6.15
C GLU A 54 -43.47 11.01 -6.23
N ASP A 55 -43.63 9.73 -5.91
CA ASP A 55 -42.61 8.70 -6.11
C ASP A 55 -42.63 8.19 -7.56
N LEU A 56 -41.58 8.52 -8.30
CA LEU A 56 -41.40 8.16 -9.70
C LEU A 56 -40.90 6.72 -9.90
N SER A 57 -40.69 5.94 -8.83
CA SER A 57 -40.38 4.51 -8.93
C SER A 57 -41.60 3.67 -9.29
N GLY A 58 -42.81 4.21 -9.08
CA GLY A 58 -44.07 3.51 -9.27
C GLY A 58 -44.57 2.72 -8.06
N ASN A 59 -43.90 2.80 -6.90
CA ASN A 59 -44.30 2.10 -5.67
C ASN A 59 -45.20 2.93 -4.74
N GLY A 60 -45.44 4.21 -5.07
CA GLY A 60 -46.43 5.04 -4.38
C GLY A 60 -45.95 5.65 -3.06
N HIS A 61 -44.62 5.76 -2.86
CA HIS A 61 -44.03 6.31 -1.64
C HIS A 61 -43.99 7.85 -1.64
N THR A 62 -45.14 8.52 -1.63
CA THR A 62 -45.19 10.00 -1.67
C THR A 62 -44.34 10.65 -0.57
N ALA A 63 -43.51 11.62 -0.95
CA ALA A 63 -42.69 12.40 -0.04
C ALA A 63 -43.39 13.68 0.42
N LEU A 64 -43.43 13.90 1.72
CA LEU A 64 -44.05 15.06 2.37
C LEU A 64 -42.97 16.10 2.66
N VAL A 65 -43.05 17.26 2.00
CA VAL A 65 -42.06 18.34 2.09
C VAL A 65 -42.55 19.39 3.07
N THR A 66 -41.71 19.74 4.04
CA THR A 66 -41.95 20.84 4.98
C THR A 66 -40.84 21.88 4.83
N GLY A 67 -41.19 23.11 4.45
CA GLY A 67 -40.22 24.19 4.21
C GLY A 67 -39.41 23.98 2.92
N GLY A 68 -38.44 24.87 2.72
CA GLY A 68 -37.65 24.94 1.49
C GLY A 68 -38.34 25.75 0.37
N ARG A 69 -37.56 26.14 -0.64
CA ARG A 69 -38.01 26.93 -1.78
C ARG A 69 -37.43 26.41 -3.09
N LEU A 70 -38.17 26.52 -4.17
CA LEU A 70 -37.69 26.12 -5.49
C LEU A 70 -36.77 27.20 -6.07
N VAL A 71 -35.60 26.80 -6.58
CA VAL A 71 -34.62 27.70 -7.21
C VAL A 71 -34.15 27.13 -8.55
N ASP A 72 -33.65 28.00 -9.43
CA ASP A 72 -32.94 27.58 -10.64
C ASP A 72 -31.44 27.42 -10.34
N ASP A 73 -30.88 26.25 -10.63
CA ASP A 73 -29.44 25.96 -10.58
C ASP A 73 -29.07 25.01 -11.72
N ARG A 74 -27.97 25.27 -12.43
CA ARG A 74 -27.54 24.50 -13.62
C ARG A 74 -28.63 24.30 -14.70
N GLY A 75 -29.49 25.30 -14.89
CA GLY A 75 -30.62 25.23 -15.83
C GLY A 75 -31.73 24.25 -15.43
N LYS A 76 -31.74 23.80 -14.17
CA LYS A 76 -32.75 22.91 -13.59
C LYS A 76 -33.42 23.56 -12.39
N LYS A 77 -34.67 23.20 -12.14
CA LYS A 77 -35.36 23.50 -10.89
C LYS A 77 -34.92 22.51 -9.81
N VAL A 78 -34.53 23.01 -8.65
CA VAL A 78 -34.11 22.21 -7.48
C VAL A 78 -34.68 22.82 -6.20
N LEU A 79 -34.83 22.00 -5.16
CA LEU A 79 -35.32 22.46 -3.86
C LEU A 79 -34.15 22.88 -2.96
N GLU A 80 -34.24 24.09 -2.41
CA GLU A 80 -33.26 24.68 -1.50
C GLU A 80 -33.82 24.76 -0.08
N PHE A 81 -33.03 24.32 0.90
CA PHE A 81 -33.30 24.42 2.33
C PHE A 81 -32.30 25.37 3.00
N ASP A 82 -32.79 26.12 3.99
CA ASP A 82 -32.03 27.07 4.82
C ASP A 82 -31.72 26.53 6.23
N GLY A 83 -31.94 25.23 6.46
CA GLY A 83 -31.83 24.57 7.76
C GLY A 83 -33.14 24.40 8.54
N THR A 84 -34.26 24.96 8.07
CA THR A 84 -35.54 24.89 8.80
C THR A 84 -36.54 23.85 8.27
N GLY A 85 -36.24 23.21 7.13
CA GLY A 85 -37.13 22.25 6.48
C GLY A 85 -36.72 20.78 6.62
N LYS A 86 -37.58 19.89 6.10
CA LYS A 86 -37.35 18.45 6.03
C LYS A 86 -38.23 17.80 4.96
N ILE A 87 -37.86 16.58 4.57
CA ILE A 87 -38.70 15.72 3.72
C ILE A 87 -38.94 14.41 4.47
N GLU A 88 -40.19 13.98 4.54
CA GLU A 88 -40.62 12.78 5.25
C GLU A 88 -41.36 11.83 4.30
N ILE A 89 -40.92 10.58 4.24
CA ILE A 89 -41.57 9.52 3.49
C ILE A 89 -42.10 8.50 4.51
N PRO A 90 -43.43 8.28 4.58
CA PRO A 90 -44.01 7.28 5.46
C PRO A 90 -43.35 5.91 5.27
N SER A 91 -43.18 5.15 6.37
CA SER A 91 -42.57 3.82 6.26
C SER A 91 -43.45 2.89 5.42
N ALA A 92 -42.79 2.05 4.61
CA ALA A 92 -43.42 1.03 3.80
C ALA A 92 -42.57 -0.23 3.81
N ARG A 93 -43.20 -1.39 3.60
CA ARG A 93 -42.56 -2.71 3.76
C ARG A 93 -41.32 -2.91 2.87
N ASP A 94 -41.35 -2.36 1.68
CA ASP A 94 -40.27 -2.40 0.68
C ASP A 94 -39.19 -1.33 0.91
N LEU A 95 -39.46 -0.28 1.70
CA LEU A 95 -38.46 0.66 2.24
C LEU A 95 -37.72 0.11 3.47
N CYS A 96 -38.17 -1.01 4.04
CA CYS A 96 -37.55 -1.69 5.19
C CYS A 96 -36.49 -2.72 4.75
N ILE A 97 -35.37 -2.24 4.20
CA ILE A 97 -34.42 -3.07 3.45
C ILE A 97 -33.38 -3.74 4.38
N ARG A 98 -33.27 -5.08 4.31
CA ARG A 98 -32.50 -5.90 5.27
C ARG A 98 -31.04 -6.17 4.93
N LYS A 99 -30.68 -6.07 3.66
CA LYS A 99 -29.31 -6.22 3.10
C LYS A 99 -29.34 -5.90 1.62
N LYS A 100 -28.18 -5.59 1.04
CA LYS A 100 -28.01 -5.32 -0.40
C LYS A 100 -28.90 -4.18 -0.88
N PHE A 101 -28.59 -2.97 -0.46
CA PHE A 101 -29.32 -1.78 -0.90
C PHE A 101 -28.38 -0.66 -1.31
N THR A 102 -28.93 0.28 -2.08
CA THR A 102 -28.24 1.49 -2.54
C THR A 102 -29.10 2.72 -2.31
N ILE A 103 -28.47 3.80 -1.86
CA ILE A 103 -29.03 5.16 -1.77
C ILE A 103 -28.25 6.02 -2.75
N GLU A 104 -28.93 6.71 -3.66
CA GLU A 104 -28.33 7.64 -4.63
C GLU A 104 -28.93 9.03 -4.39
N ALA A 105 -28.08 10.05 -4.25
CA ALA A 105 -28.51 11.42 -3.99
C ALA A 105 -27.67 12.42 -4.80
N MET A 106 -28.32 13.48 -5.27
CA MET A 106 -27.67 14.63 -5.89
C MET A 106 -27.95 15.87 -5.03
N VAL A 107 -26.92 16.38 -4.35
CA VAL A 107 -27.03 17.45 -3.35
C VAL A 107 -25.94 18.50 -3.49
N LYS A 108 -26.20 19.71 -3.00
CA LYS A 108 -25.24 20.81 -2.87
C LYS A 108 -25.33 21.35 -1.45
N PHE A 109 -24.21 21.43 -0.74
CA PHE A 109 -24.18 22.01 0.60
C PHE A 109 -23.98 23.53 0.50
N MET A 110 -24.75 24.31 1.26
CA MET A 110 -24.60 25.76 1.35
C MET A 110 -24.22 26.13 2.79
N GLY A 111 -23.13 26.87 2.95
CA GLY A 111 -22.51 27.10 4.26
C GLY A 111 -21.69 25.89 4.73
N THR A 112 -20.98 26.05 5.84
CA THR A 112 -19.99 25.08 6.32
C THR A 112 -20.67 23.74 6.64
N PRO A 113 -20.33 22.64 5.94
CA PRO A 113 -21.05 21.37 6.09
C PRO A 113 -20.73 20.69 7.43
N ASP A 114 -21.53 20.97 8.46
CA ASP A 114 -21.34 20.45 9.82
C ASP A 114 -22.54 19.60 10.24
N GLY A 115 -22.37 18.28 10.26
CA GLY A 115 -23.42 17.36 10.69
C GLY A 115 -24.63 17.21 9.75
N MET A 116 -24.66 17.81 8.56
CA MET A 116 -25.87 17.97 7.73
C MET A 116 -26.49 16.63 7.30
N GLY A 117 -27.74 16.36 7.72
CA GLY A 117 -28.45 15.11 7.42
C GLY A 117 -29.00 15.03 6.00
N ILE A 118 -28.54 14.06 5.20
CA ILE A 118 -28.96 13.88 3.80
C ILE A 118 -30.06 12.84 3.70
N VAL A 119 -29.82 11.64 4.24
CA VAL A 119 -30.79 10.52 4.30
C VAL A 119 -30.71 9.86 5.66
N PHE A 120 -31.84 9.63 6.32
CA PHE A 120 -31.88 8.96 7.61
C PHE A 120 -33.11 8.06 7.73
N LYS A 121 -32.89 6.80 8.13
CA LYS A 121 -33.94 5.91 8.60
C LYS A 121 -33.48 5.36 9.96
N LYS A 122 -34.22 5.74 11.01
CA LYS A 122 -33.83 5.49 12.40
C LYS A 122 -33.63 3.99 12.65
N ASP A 123 -32.51 3.68 13.31
CA ASP A 123 -32.03 2.32 13.62
C ASP A 123 -31.82 1.42 12.38
N GLU A 124 -31.62 2.01 11.19
CA GLU A 124 -31.28 1.28 9.96
C GLU A 124 -30.05 1.87 9.26
N TYR A 125 -30.12 3.12 8.80
CA TYR A 125 -29.02 3.75 8.04
C TYR A 125 -29.06 5.28 8.10
N LEU A 126 -27.89 5.89 7.91
CA LEU A 126 -27.69 7.33 7.94
C LEU A 126 -26.63 7.73 6.90
N LEU A 127 -26.95 8.74 6.09
CA LEU A 127 -26.04 9.45 5.21
C LEU A 127 -26.04 10.93 5.60
N ARG A 128 -24.87 11.47 5.94
CA ARG A 128 -24.71 12.87 6.36
C ARG A 128 -23.31 13.41 6.05
N THR A 129 -23.10 14.71 6.24
CA THR A 129 -21.75 15.20 6.57
C THR A 129 -21.52 15.00 8.06
N ASP A 130 -20.30 14.64 8.44
CA ASP A 130 -19.93 14.47 9.84
C ASP A 130 -19.81 15.82 10.54
N TRP A 131 -19.92 15.78 11.86
CA TRP A 131 -19.59 16.94 12.69
C TRP A 131 -18.12 17.27 12.56
N THR A 132 -17.77 18.54 12.74
CA THR A 132 -16.38 19.03 12.68
C THR A 132 -15.48 18.28 13.67
N GLY A 133 -15.99 18.00 14.88
CA GLY A 133 -15.28 17.20 15.89
C GLY A 133 -15.14 15.72 15.54
N GLU A 134 -15.88 15.23 14.54
CA GLU A 134 -15.79 13.86 14.01
C GLU A 134 -15.04 13.81 12.66
N GLY A 135 -14.46 14.94 12.24
CA GLY A 135 -13.66 15.03 11.04
C GLY A 135 -14.40 15.47 9.78
N GLY A 136 -15.64 15.98 9.86
CA GLY A 136 -16.25 16.81 8.80
C GLY A 136 -16.41 16.20 7.40
N LYS A 137 -16.34 14.88 7.24
CA LYS A 137 -16.41 14.17 5.95
C LYS A 137 -17.83 13.81 5.56
N ILE A 138 -18.08 13.54 4.27
CA ILE A 138 -19.33 12.85 3.86
C ILE A 138 -19.23 11.39 4.34
N SER A 139 -20.20 10.93 5.14
CA SER A 139 -20.16 9.62 5.78
C SER A 139 -21.47 8.87 5.69
N PHE A 140 -21.35 7.55 5.56
CA PHE A 140 -22.46 6.63 5.53
C PHE A 140 -22.34 5.57 6.64
N PHE A 141 -23.44 5.38 7.36
CA PHE A 141 -23.56 4.50 8.51
C PHE A 141 -24.66 3.49 8.28
N VAL A 142 -24.44 2.28 8.79
CA VAL A 142 -25.44 1.21 8.82
C VAL A 142 -25.57 0.74 10.25
N PHE A 143 -26.78 0.73 10.79
CA PHE A 143 -27.08 0.21 12.11
C PHE A 143 -27.15 -1.31 12.09
N ALA A 144 -26.03 -1.97 12.39
CA ALA A 144 -25.91 -3.41 12.38
C ALA A 144 -25.44 -3.90 13.76
N ASN A 145 -26.00 -5.03 14.20
CA ASN A 145 -25.68 -5.66 15.48
C ASN A 145 -25.80 -4.72 16.71
N GLY A 146 -26.71 -3.74 16.66
CA GLY A 146 -26.97 -2.82 17.77
C GLY A 146 -26.06 -1.59 17.85
N GLY A 147 -25.20 -1.34 16.86
CA GLY A 147 -24.36 -0.14 16.80
C GLY A 147 -24.27 0.47 15.39
N TRP A 148 -23.73 1.68 15.28
CA TRP A 148 -23.58 2.42 14.02
C TRP A 148 -22.20 2.29 13.36
N GLU A 149 -21.16 2.01 14.15
CA GLU A 149 -19.76 1.96 13.71
C GLU A 149 -19.30 0.52 13.38
N PRO A 150 -18.38 0.32 12.42
CA PRO A 150 -17.66 1.36 11.68
C PRO A 150 -18.46 2.00 10.53
N ARG A 151 -18.34 3.32 10.39
CA ARG A 151 -18.82 4.12 9.25
C ARG A 151 -17.84 4.08 8.07
N VAL A 152 -18.34 4.33 6.86
CA VAL A 152 -17.49 4.65 5.70
C VAL A 152 -17.52 6.16 5.47
N SER A 153 -16.35 6.76 5.24
CA SER A 153 -16.20 8.20 5.05
C SER A 153 -15.42 8.51 3.78
N ALA A 154 -15.88 9.50 3.02
CA ALA A 154 -15.20 10.08 1.87
C ALA A 154 -14.31 11.26 2.29
N TYR A 155 -14.20 12.27 1.44
CA TYR A 155 -13.47 13.52 1.72
C TYR A 155 -14.37 14.60 2.34
N HIS A 156 -13.75 15.68 2.81
CA HIS A 156 -14.43 16.89 3.27
C HIS A 156 -15.16 17.57 2.10
N PRO A 157 -16.48 17.77 2.16
CA PRO A 157 -17.19 18.52 1.14
C PRO A 157 -16.84 20.01 1.21
N GLN A 158 -16.85 20.65 0.05
CA GLN A 158 -16.72 22.09 -0.11
C GLN A 158 -18.11 22.72 -0.20
N GLU A 159 -18.18 23.98 0.24
CA GLU A 159 -19.40 24.77 0.12
C GLU A 159 -19.69 25.08 -1.35
N ASN A 160 -20.98 25.13 -1.68
CA ASN A 160 -21.49 25.52 -3.00
C ASN A 160 -21.07 24.61 -4.17
N VAL A 161 -20.67 23.35 -3.89
CA VAL A 161 -20.35 22.33 -4.90
C VAL A 161 -21.44 21.26 -4.93
N TRP A 162 -21.80 20.79 -6.13
CA TRP A 162 -22.73 19.67 -6.31
C TRP A 162 -22.00 18.33 -6.14
N TYR A 163 -22.66 17.40 -5.45
CA TYR A 163 -22.18 16.07 -5.14
C TYR A 163 -23.19 15.02 -5.61
N HIS A 164 -22.71 14.09 -6.45
CA HIS A 164 -23.38 12.82 -6.71
C HIS A 164 -22.89 11.79 -5.69
N ILE A 165 -23.78 11.35 -4.80
CA ILE A 165 -23.46 10.48 -3.68
C ILE A 165 -24.21 9.16 -3.82
N ILE A 166 -23.49 8.04 -3.85
CA ILE A 166 -24.06 6.69 -3.89
C ILE A 166 -23.55 5.90 -2.68
N ALA A 167 -24.42 5.64 -1.70
CA ALA A 167 -24.12 4.85 -0.51
C ALA A 167 -24.71 3.45 -0.62
N MET A 168 -23.96 2.42 -0.25
CA MET A 168 -24.31 1.02 -0.48
C MET A 168 -23.93 0.13 0.69
N TRP A 169 -24.72 -0.92 0.93
CA TRP A 169 -24.38 -1.95 1.90
C TRP A 169 -24.81 -3.35 1.45
N ASP A 170 -23.84 -4.26 1.30
CA ASP A 170 -24.07 -5.62 0.80
C ASP A 170 -24.35 -6.67 1.90
N GLY A 171 -24.25 -6.26 3.17
CA GLY A 171 -24.35 -7.13 4.36
C GLY A 171 -23.01 -7.43 5.03
N THR A 172 -21.90 -7.21 4.32
CA THR A 172 -20.53 -7.45 4.76
C THR A 172 -19.61 -6.24 4.62
N GLN A 173 -19.91 -5.36 3.66
CA GLN A 173 -19.17 -4.15 3.37
C GLN A 173 -20.13 -2.97 3.20
N SER A 174 -19.73 -1.82 3.75
CA SER A 174 -20.34 -0.53 3.48
C SER A 174 -19.46 0.24 2.50
N SER A 175 -20.06 0.80 1.44
CA SER A 175 -19.35 1.53 0.40
C SER A 175 -20.03 2.87 0.14
N LEU A 176 -19.22 3.88 -0.16
CA LEU A 176 -19.68 5.23 -0.46
C LEU A 176 -18.95 5.70 -1.73
N TRP A 177 -19.71 6.13 -2.72
CA TRP A 177 -19.18 6.74 -3.94
C TRP A 177 -19.54 8.22 -3.95
N VAL A 178 -18.55 9.10 -4.09
CA VAL A 178 -18.77 10.55 -4.20
C VAL A 178 -18.13 11.06 -5.48
N ASN A 179 -18.94 11.59 -6.40
CA ASN A 179 -18.52 12.04 -7.73
C ASN A 179 -17.71 10.95 -8.49
N GLY A 180 -18.17 9.70 -8.39
CA GLY A 180 -17.54 8.54 -9.04
C GLY A 180 -16.29 8.00 -8.33
N GLU A 181 -15.84 8.58 -7.21
CA GLU A 181 -14.75 8.02 -6.38
C GLU A 181 -15.31 7.08 -5.31
N VAL A 182 -14.71 5.90 -5.15
CA VAL A 182 -15.15 4.87 -4.21
C VAL A 182 -14.38 4.87 -2.89
N PHE A 183 -15.13 4.72 -1.79
CA PHE A 183 -14.65 4.49 -0.44
C PHE A 183 -15.36 3.27 0.12
N ALA A 184 -14.67 2.42 0.89
CA ALA A 184 -15.28 1.22 1.46
C ALA A 184 -14.69 0.87 2.82
N THR A 185 -15.50 0.25 3.67
CA THR A 185 -15.08 -0.31 4.95
C THR A 185 -15.79 -1.63 5.22
N ALA A 186 -15.13 -2.56 5.89
CA ALA A 186 -15.76 -3.79 6.33
C ALA A 186 -16.87 -3.47 7.35
N ARG A 187 -18.10 -3.87 7.04
CA ARG A 187 -19.28 -3.62 7.87
C ARG A 187 -20.22 -4.83 7.80
N GLY A 188 -19.83 -5.90 8.49
CA GLY A 188 -20.64 -7.10 8.61
C GLY A 188 -21.72 -6.98 9.69
N GLY A 189 -22.85 -7.64 9.48
CA GLY A 189 -23.86 -7.83 10.52
C GLY A 189 -25.28 -7.95 9.99
N SER A 190 -26.23 -8.08 10.92
CA SER A 190 -27.66 -8.05 10.59
C SER A 190 -28.27 -6.72 11.00
N THR A 191 -29.10 -6.15 10.12
CA THR A 191 -29.99 -5.03 10.46
C THR A 191 -31.34 -5.57 10.94
N LYS A 192 -32.07 -4.78 11.71
CA LYS A 192 -33.47 -5.03 12.04
C LYS A 192 -34.31 -3.93 11.40
N PRO A 193 -35.19 -4.24 10.44
CA PRO A 193 -36.05 -3.22 9.84
C PRO A 193 -36.97 -2.61 10.89
N THR A 194 -37.29 -1.33 10.71
CA THR A 194 -38.15 -0.54 11.59
C THR A 194 -39.33 0.03 10.82
N ASP A 195 -40.39 0.37 11.55
CA ASP A 195 -41.53 1.11 11.00
C ASP A 195 -41.30 2.63 11.03
N ASN A 196 -40.06 3.08 11.26
CA ASN A 196 -39.71 4.50 11.27
C ASN A 196 -39.78 5.09 9.85
N PRO A 197 -40.22 6.35 9.66
CA PRO A 197 -40.23 6.98 8.36
C PRO A 197 -38.80 7.14 7.79
N LEU A 198 -38.71 7.23 6.46
CA LEU A 198 -37.49 7.65 5.78
C LEU A 198 -37.46 9.18 5.73
N MET A 199 -36.39 9.77 6.23
CA MET A 199 -36.20 11.22 6.31
C MET A 199 -35.12 11.66 5.33
N LEU A 200 -35.37 12.71 4.56
CA LEU A 200 -34.37 13.34 3.68
C LEU A 200 -34.17 14.81 4.09
N CYS A 201 -32.96 15.34 3.88
CA CYS A 201 -32.60 16.74 4.17
C CYS A 201 -33.10 17.17 5.55
N THR A 202 -32.72 16.44 6.60
CA THR A 202 -33.40 16.48 7.90
C THR A 202 -32.46 16.81 9.06
N ASN A 203 -33.03 17.40 10.12
CA ASN A 203 -32.37 17.70 11.39
C ASN A 203 -32.71 16.70 12.52
N VAL A 204 -33.35 15.57 12.20
CA VAL A 204 -33.71 14.56 13.20
C VAL A 204 -32.66 13.45 13.30
N GLY A 205 -32.61 12.80 14.47
CA GLY A 205 -31.68 11.70 14.74
C GLY A 205 -30.26 12.19 15.00
N PHE A 206 -29.28 11.60 14.33
CA PHE A 206 -27.88 11.99 14.42
C PHE A 206 -27.47 13.04 13.36
N GLY A 207 -28.40 13.51 12.52
CA GLY A 207 -28.15 14.57 11.53
C GLY A 207 -28.55 15.95 12.05
N GLY A 208 -27.71 16.95 11.80
CA GLY A 208 -27.99 18.37 11.97
C GLY A 208 -28.78 18.97 10.78
N PRO A 209 -29.22 20.24 10.91
CA PRO A 209 -29.95 20.97 9.88
C PRO A 209 -29.31 20.90 8.49
N PHE A 210 -30.10 20.59 7.47
CA PHE A 210 -29.63 20.59 6.09
C PHE A 210 -29.78 21.99 5.49
N THR A 211 -28.65 22.66 5.25
CA THR A 211 -28.58 23.94 4.53
C THR A 211 -27.95 23.66 3.17
N GLY A 212 -28.75 23.70 2.11
CA GLY A 212 -28.30 23.20 0.82
C GLY A 212 -29.40 23.03 -0.21
N ARG A 213 -29.04 22.50 -1.38
CA ARG A 213 -29.96 22.14 -2.46
C ARG A 213 -29.99 20.64 -2.66
N VAL A 214 -31.14 20.11 -3.03
CA VAL A 214 -31.32 18.70 -3.41
C VAL A 214 -32.03 18.63 -4.75
N GLU A 215 -31.47 17.86 -5.69
CA GLU A 215 -32.08 17.63 -7.01
C GLU A 215 -32.95 16.38 -6.98
N TYR A 216 -32.42 15.26 -6.47
CA TYR A 216 -33.16 14.02 -6.32
C TYR A 216 -32.55 13.08 -5.28
N VAL A 217 -33.36 12.12 -4.83
CA VAL A 217 -32.93 10.94 -4.07
C VAL A 217 -33.58 9.67 -4.65
N LYS A 218 -32.82 8.58 -4.75
CA LYS A 218 -33.29 7.25 -5.13
C LYS A 218 -32.87 6.19 -4.12
N ILE A 219 -33.69 5.15 -3.97
CA ILE A 219 -33.43 3.97 -3.13
C ILE A 219 -33.59 2.71 -3.99
N TYR A 220 -32.62 1.81 -3.93
CA TYR A 220 -32.64 0.52 -4.62
C TYR A 220 -32.53 -0.63 -3.61
N LYS A 221 -33.24 -1.74 -3.88
CA LYS A 221 -33.14 -3.02 -3.13
C LYS A 221 -32.07 -3.97 -3.69
N ARG A 222 -31.05 -3.41 -4.34
CA ARG A 222 -29.87 -4.10 -4.85
C ARG A 222 -28.65 -3.20 -4.74
N ILE A 223 -27.47 -3.78 -5.00
CA ILE A 223 -26.23 -3.04 -5.17
C ILE A 223 -26.11 -2.61 -6.64
N LEU A 224 -25.80 -1.34 -6.87
CA LEU A 224 -25.41 -0.87 -8.20
C LEU A 224 -24.00 -1.36 -8.54
N THR A 225 -23.80 -1.81 -9.78
CA THR A 225 -22.48 -2.19 -10.28
C THR A 225 -21.59 -0.96 -10.45
N GLY A 226 -20.26 -1.15 -10.37
CA GLY A 226 -19.30 -0.05 -10.61
C GLY A 226 -19.52 0.62 -11.96
N LYS A 227 -19.90 -0.17 -12.98
CA LYS A 227 -20.26 0.35 -14.30
C LYS A 227 -21.43 1.33 -14.24
N GLU A 228 -22.55 0.92 -13.65
CA GLU A 228 -23.73 1.79 -13.50
C GLU A 228 -23.40 3.08 -12.77
N ILE A 229 -22.59 3.00 -11.70
CA ILE A 229 -22.20 4.14 -10.88
C ILE A 229 -21.35 5.14 -11.67
N VAL A 230 -20.34 4.66 -12.39
CA VAL A 230 -19.47 5.51 -13.23
C VAL A 230 -20.29 6.12 -14.37
N CYS A 231 -21.11 5.33 -15.06
CA CYS A 231 -21.97 5.85 -16.13
C CYS A 231 -22.91 6.95 -15.63
N LYS A 232 -23.58 6.75 -14.48
CA LYS A 232 -24.43 7.76 -13.83
C LYS A 232 -23.65 9.02 -13.42
N SER A 233 -22.46 8.85 -12.83
CA SER A 233 -21.64 9.97 -12.34
C SER A 233 -21.12 10.87 -13.46
N TYR A 234 -20.87 10.31 -14.64
CA TYR A 234 -20.29 11.01 -15.78
C TYR A 234 -21.27 11.24 -16.95
N GLY A 235 -22.55 10.93 -16.74
CA GLY A 235 -23.60 11.14 -17.74
C GLY A 235 -23.39 10.33 -19.02
N ILE A 236 -22.92 9.09 -18.90
CA ILE A 236 -22.69 8.17 -20.01
C ILE A 236 -23.97 7.36 -20.22
N GLU A 237 -24.60 7.52 -21.39
CA GLU A 237 -25.83 6.81 -21.74
C GLU A 237 -25.52 5.39 -22.24
N GLU A 238 -26.09 4.39 -21.58
CA GLU A 238 -25.87 2.99 -21.95
C GLU A 238 -26.68 2.58 -23.19
N GLY A 239 -26.11 1.70 -24.02
CA GLY A 239 -26.80 1.11 -25.18
C GLY A 239 -26.82 1.99 -26.44
N ILE A 240 -26.35 3.23 -26.37
CA ILE A 240 -26.14 4.07 -27.55
C ILE A 240 -24.81 3.70 -28.20
N LYS A 241 -24.84 3.31 -29.47
CA LYS A 241 -23.63 3.06 -30.25
C LYS A 241 -23.06 4.38 -30.77
N GLY A 242 -21.82 4.68 -30.37
CA GLY A 242 -21.04 5.77 -30.93
C GLY A 242 -20.63 5.55 -32.39
N LYS A 243 -20.02 6.57 -33.00
CA LYS A 243 -19.58 6.57 -34.40
C LYS A 243 -18.06 6.42 -34.55
N ILE A 244 -17.30 6.61 -33.47
CA ILE A 244 -15.84 6.61 -33.49
C ILE A 244 -15.31 5.21 -33.15
N GLU A 245 -14.81 4.50 -34.17
CA GLU A 245 -14.23 3.15 -34.03
C GLU A 245 -12.72 3.17 -33.79
N VAL A 246 -12.05 4.27 -34.15
CA VAL A 246 -10.60 4.44 -34.01
C VAL A 246 -10.33 5.58 -33.01
N PRO A 247 -10.09 5.27 -31.72
CA PRO A 247 -9.92 6.23 -30.65
C PRO A 247 -8.51 6.85 -30.64
N VAL A 248 -8.15 7.53 -31.74
CA VAL A 248 -6.87 8.22 -31.92
C VAL A 248 -7.14 9.69 -32.21
N PHE A 249 -6.99 10.53 -31.19
CA PHE A 249 -7.33 11.96 -31.23
C PHE A 249 -6.07 12.81 -31.36
N ASP A 250 -6.02 13.64 -32.40
CA ASP A 250 -4.96 14.63 -32.63
C ASP A 250 -5.59 16.03 -32.59
N PHE A 251 -5.41 16.76 -31.49
CA PHE A 251 -6.16 17.99 -31.24
C PHE A 251 -5.72 19.18 -32.10
N SER A 252 -4.69 19.03 -32.94
CA SER A 252 -4.43 19.96 -34.04
C SER A 252 -5.57 19.96 -35.08
N LYS A 253 -6.42 18.92 -35.09
CA LYS A 253 -7.55 18.75 -36.02
C LYS A 253 -8.91 19.12 -35.40
N GLY A 254 -8.92 19.76 -34.24
CA GLY A 254 -10.14 20.16 -33.53
C GLY A 254 -10.58 19.17 -32.45
N LEU A 255 -11.75 19.44 -31.85
CA LEU A 255 -12.22 18.74 -30.65
C LEU A 255 -12.62 17.29 -30.85
N GLN A 256 -12.93 16.85 -32.08
CA GLN A 256 -13.19 15.42 -32.40
C GLN A 256 -14.17 14.71 -31.44
N GLY A 257 -15.27 15.38 -31.07
CA GLY A 257 -16.31 14.84 -30.18
C GLY A 257 -16.02 14.97 -28.68
N TRP A 258 -14.93 15.63 -28.29
CA TRP A 258 -14.66 15.95 -26.88
C TRP A 258 -15.46 17.17 -26.42
N GLU A 259 -16.16 17.00 -25.31
CA GLU A 259 -17.05 18.02 -24.74
C GLU A 259 -16.67 18.35 -23.29
N ALA A 260 -16.95 19.60 -22.89
CA ALA A 260 -16.84 20.04 -21.52
C ALA A 260 -17.97 19.48 -20.65
N ARG A 261 -17.64 19.04 -19.43
CA ARG A 261 -18.57 18.62 -18.38
C ARG A 261 -18.06 19.02 -16.99
N GLY A 262 -18.94 19.01 -16.00
CA GLY A 262 -18.58 19.34 -14.60
C GLY A 262 -17.97 20.73 -14.44
N ASP A 263 -18.54 21.74 -15.11
CA ASP A 263 -18.07 23.14 -15.15
C ASP A 263 -16.70 23.36 -15.82
N ALA A 264 -16.20 22.38 -16.58
CA ALA A 264 -15.06 22.59 -17.46
C ALA A 264 -15.36 23.62 -18.56
N GLN A 265 -14.32 24.27 -19.05
CA GLN A 265 -14.32 24.94 -20.36
C GLN A 265 -13.33 24.20 -21.26
N VAL A 266 -13.81 23.81 -22.45
CA VAL A 266 -13.00 23.09 -23.44
C VAL A 266 -12.95 23.89 -24.74
N SER A 267 -11.75 24.12 -25.27
CA SER A 267 -11.53 24.83 -26.52
C SER A 267 -10.27 24.34 -27.23
N ILE A 268 -10.03 24.82 -28.45
CA ILE A 268 -8.78 24.56 -29.18
C ILE A 268 -7.90 25.79 -29.10
N SER A 269 -6.63 25.59 -28.76
CA SER A 269 -5.60 26.63 -28.77
C SER A 269 -4.33 26.09 -29.41
N GLY A 270 -3.96 26.64 -30.57
CA GLY A 270 -2.84 26.12 -31.36
C GLY A 270 -3.07 24.67 -31.80
N SER A 271 -2.15 23.78 -31.46
CA SER A 271 -2.21 22.34 -31.75
C SER A 271 -2.76 21.49 -30.59
N SER A 272 -3.42 22.12 -29.61
CA SER A 272 -3.88 21.43 -28.40
C SER A 272 -5.33 21.73 -28.05
N MET A 273 -5.98 20.76 -27.42
CA MET A 273 -7.22 20.98 -26.66
C MET A 273 -6.86 21.60 -25.31
N LEU A 274 -7.45 22.76 -25.02
CA LEU A 274 -7.36 23.42 -23.74
C LEU A 274 -8.53 22.97 -22.88
N VAL A 275 -8.24 22.48 -21.67
CA VAL A 275 -9.24 22.14 -20.66
C VAL A 275 -8.99 23.02 -19.44
N LYS A 276 -9.92 23.92 -19.14
CA LYS A 276 -9.89 24.75 -17.93
C LYS A 276 -10.91 24.22 -16.94
N THR A 277 -10.47 23.90 -15.73
CA THR A 277 -11.37 23.42 -14.67
C THR A 277 -12.09 24.59 -14.02
N GLY A 278 -13.42 24.61 -14.02
CA GLY A 278 -14.24 25.62 -13.34
C GLY A 278 -14.73 25.20 -11.95
N ALA A 279 -14.61 23.92 -11.62
CA ALA A 279 -14.88 23.31 -10.32
C ALA A 279 -13.82 22.23 -10.04
N LEU A 280 -13.78 21.72 -8.82
CA LEU A 280 -13.00 20.52 -8.52
C LEU A 280 -13.38 19.39 -9.48
N ARG A 281 -12.37 18.80 -10.12
CA ARG A 281 -12.52 17.65 -11.01
C ARG A 281 -13.46 17.87 -12.20
N SER A 282 -13.56 19.11 -12.67
CA SER A 282 -14.07 19.39 -14.01
C SER A 282 -13.37 18.53 -15.06
N TYR A 283 -14.08 18.06 -16.08
CA TYR A 283 -13.55 17.09 -17.03
C TYR A 283 -13.97 17.35 -18.47
N ALA A 284 -13.17 16.81 -19.39
CA ALA A 284 -13.54 16.67 -20.79
C ALA A 284 -13.87 15.20 -21.07
N ILE A 285 -14.90 14.91 -21.87
CA ILE A 285 -15.30 13.53 -22.18
C ILE A 285 -15.75 13.40 -23.63
N ASN A 286 -15.49 12.25 -24.23
CA ASN A 286 -16.03 11.82 -25.50
C ASN A 286 -16.92 10.59 -25.28
N THR A 287 -18.20 10.69 -25.67
CA THR A 287 -19.21 9.62 -25.54
C THR A 287 -19.68 9.08 -26.90
N GLU A 288 -19.05 9.51 -28.00
CA GLU A 288 -19.37 9.05 -29.35
C GLU A 288 -18.54 7.83 -29.78
N LEU A 289 -18.05 7.03 -28.83
CA LEU A 289 -17.14 5.91 -29.10
C LEU A 289 -17.88 4.58 -29.33
N ASN A 290 -17.33 3.77 -30.23
CA ASN A 290 -17.71 2.38 -30.47
C ASN A 290 -16.47 1.63 -30.97
N ALA A 291 -15.44 1.59 -30.12
CA ALA A 291 -14.12 1.09 -30.51
C ALA A 291 -13.77 -0.22 -29.81
N ASN A 292 -13.43 -1.26 -30.56
CA ASN A 292 -13.02 -2.52 -29.97
C ASN A 292 -11.63 -2.38 -29.32
N VAL A 293 -11.55 -2.63 -28.00
CA VAL A 293 -10.34 -2.49 -27.19
C VAL A 293 -9.70 -3.83 -26.79
N ASP A 294 -10.21 -4.95 -27.27
CA ASP A 294 -9.70 -6.29 -26.95
C ASP A 294 -8.29 -6.57 -27.52
N THR A 295 -7.84 -5.76 -28.47
CA THR A 295 -6.47 -5.79 -29.00
C THR A 295 -5.69 -4.50 -28.76
N LYS A 296 -6.29 -3.50 -28.12
CA LYS A 296 -5.64 -2.22 -27.85
C LYS A 296 -4.88 -2.33 -26.53
N ASP A 297 -3.55 -2.40 -26.60
CA ASP A 297 -2.68 -2.59 -25.45
C ASP A 297 -2.30 -1.27 -24.78
N TYR A 298 -2.39 -0.14 -25.48
CA TYR A 298 -1.85 1.13 -25.01
C TYR A 298 -2.88 2.24 -25.05
N LEU A 299 -2.84 3.10 -24.02
CA LEU A 299 -3.45 4.42 -24.02
C LEU A 299 -2.33 5.45 -23.79
N SER A 300 -2.17 6.43 -24.67
CA SER A 300 -1.17 7.49 -24.52
C SER A 300 -1.80 8.88 -24.53
N ILE A 301 -1.26 9.77 -23.71
CA ILE A 301 -1.68 11.17 -23.56
C ILE A 301 -0.44 12.05 -23.58
N ARG A 302 -0.44 13.11 -24.38
CA ARG A 302 0.58 14.17 -24.31
C ARG A 302 -0.07 15.44 -23.79
N MET A 303 0.28 15.83 -22.58
CA MET A 303 -0.41 16.88 -21.83
C MET A 303 0.55 17.71 -20.98
N ALA A 304 0.27 19.01 -20.88
CA ALA A 304 0.85 19.93 -19.91
C ALA A 304 -0.23 20.43 -18.95
N VAL A 305 0.10 20.59 -17.67
CA VAL A 305 -0.80 21.14 -16.63
C VAL A 305 -0.07 22.23 -15.85
N ASP A 306 -0.74 23.32 -15.50
CA ASP A 306 -0.13 24.43 -14.75
C ASP A 306 -0.14 24.25 -13.23
N ARG A 307 -1.09 23.46 -12.69
CA ARG A 307 -1.28 23.24 -11.26
C ARG A 307 -2.04 21.94 -10.95
N GLY A 308 -1.86 21.46 -9.72
CA GLY A 308 -2.39 20.18 -9.24
C GLY A 308 -1.31 19.11 -9.19
N SER A 309 -1.65 17.95 -8.64
CA SER A 309 -0.72 16.83 -8.45
C SER A 309 -1.19 15.55 -9.13
N SER A 310 -2.46 15.48 -9.52
CA SER A 310 -3.07 14.29 -10.08
C SER A 310 -4.11 14.60 -11.15
N ALA A 311 -4.28 13.70 -12.09
CA ALA A 311 -5.34 13.69 -13.09
C ALA A 311 -6.06 12.35 -13.04
N ASP A 312 -7.21 12.26 -13.70
CA ASP A 312 -7.96 11.02 -13.83
C ASP A 312 -8.34 10.73 -15.28
N LEU A 313 -8.29 9.46 -15.64
CA LEU A 313 -8.95 8.93 -16.81
C LEU A 313 -10.28 8.31 -16.40
N ILE A 314 -11.32 8.57 -17.19
CA ILE A 314 -12.64 7.97 -17.04
C ILE A 314 -12.85 7.11 -18.27
N PHE A 315 -13.25 5.85 -18.11
CA PHE A 315 -13.64 5.05 -19.26
C PHE A 315 -14.90 4.26 -18.96
N ALA A 316 -15.67 3.99 -20.01
CA ALA A 316 -16.72 2.99 -20.00
C ALA A 316 -16.58 2.10 -21.22
N THR A 317 -16.68 0.79 -21.00
CA THR A 317 -16.72 -0.24 -22.04
C THR A 317 -17.99 -1.09 -21.89
N THR A 318 -18.21 -1.98 -22.84
CA THR A 318 -19.24 -3.02 -22.73
C THR A 318 -18.99 -3.96 -21.54
N LYS A 319 -17.75 -4.17 -21.10
CA LYS A 319 -17.38 -5.06 -19.99
C LYS A 319 -17.43 -4.38 -18.61
N GLY A 320 -17.18 -3.07 -18.54
CA GLY A 320 -17.17 -2.34 -17.28
C GLY A 320 -16.82 -0.87 -17.47
N ALA A 321 -16.83 -0.10 -16.38
CA ALA A 321 -16.40 1.29 -16.39
C ALA A 321 -15.63 1.59 -15.12
N SER A 322 -14.65 2.47 -15.21
CA SER A 322 -13.81 2.84 -14.07
C SER A 322 -13.22 4.24 -14.24
N ARG A 323 -12.64 4.71 -13.14
CA ARG A 323 -11.84 5.93 -13.06
C ARG A 323 -10.43 5.54 -12.60
N ILE A 324 -9.43 5.98 -13.34
CA ILE A 324 -8.01 5.67 -13.09
C ILE A 324 -7.27 6.97 -12.81
N SER A 325 -6.82 7.15 -11.57
CA SER A 325 -6.00 8.30 -11.18
C SER A 325 -4.52 8.10 -11.55
N PHE A 326 -3.86 9.18 -11.96
CA PHE A 326 -2.42 9.19 -12.24
C PHE A 326 -1.78 10.53 -11.85
N GLN A 327 -0.48 10.53 -11.60
CA GLN A 327 0.27 11.74 -11.23
C GLN A 327 0.52 12.63 -12.45
N VAL A 328 0.50 13.94 -12.26
CA VAL A 328 0.85 14.93 -13.28
C VAL A 328 1.92 15.89 -12.78
N TYR A 329 2.68 16.46 -13.71
CA TYR A 329 3.71 17.46 -13.40
C TYR A 329 3.13 18.88 -13.58
N PRO A 330 3.00 19.68 -12.52
CA PRO A 330 2.46 21.04 -12.58
C PRO A 330 3.52 22.07 -12.99
N ASP A 331 4.25 21.83 -14.08
CA ASP A 331 5.34 22.68 -14.54
C ASP A 331 5.03 23.40 -15.87
N SER A 332 3.79 23.28 -16.35
CA SER A 332 3.31 23.81 -17.63
C SER A 332 4.07 23.27 -18.86
N LYS A 333 4.88 22.22 -18.74
CA LYS A 333 5.58 21.57 -19.86
C LYS A 333 4.81 20.34 -20.33
N MET A 334 5.06 19.95 -21.58
CA MET A 334 4.44 18.77 -22.15
C MET A 334 5.10 17.52 -21.59
N HIS A 335 4.29 16.63 -21.04
CA HIS A 335 4.68 15.30 -20.57
C HIS A 335 3.86 14.23 -21.30
N THR A 336 4.46 13.06 -21.50
CA THR A 336 3.79 11.89 -22.07
C THR A 336 3.42 10.91 -20.96
N TYR A 337 2.14 10.55 -20.91
CA TYR A 337 1.62 9.53 -20.02
C TYR A 337 1.20 8.33 -20.87
N VAL A 338 1.74 7.15 -20.56
CA VAL A 338 1.44 5.90 -21.27
C VAL A 338 0.90 4.88 -20.28
N PHE A 339 -0.22 4.26 -20.64
CA PHE A 339 -0.92 3.28 -19.83
C PHE A 339 -1.14 1.99 -20.61
N GLU A 340 -1.30 0.90 -19.88
CA GLU A 340 -1.64 -0.43 -20.40
C GLU A 340 -3.06 -0.82 -19.94
N PRO A 341 -4.10 -0.24 -20.57
CA PRO A 341 -5.45 -0.28 -20.01
C PRO A 341 -6.08 -1.67 -19.97
N TRP A 342 -5.56 -2.64 -20.72
CA TRP A 342 -5.94 -4.05 -20.63
C TRP A 342 -5.65 -4.69 -19.27
N THR A 343 -4.88 -4.02 -18.40
CA THR A 343 -4.64 -4.41 -17.01
C THR A 343 -5.71 -3.88 -16.05
N TRP A 344 -6.56 -2.95 -16.49
CA TRP A 344 -7.57 -2.31 -15.67
C TRP A 344 -8.86 -3.12 -15.58
N THR A 345 -9.46 -3.14 -14.40
CA THR A 345 -10.78 -3.76 -14.18
C THR A 345 -11.85 -3.08 -15.03
N GLY A 346 -12.62 -3.87 -15.76
CA GLY A 346 -13.69 -3.42 -16.64
C GLY A 346 -13.23 -3.02 -18.05
N TRP A 347 -11.94 -3.14 -18.38
CA TRP A 347 -11.46 -2.85 -19.73
C TRP A 347 -11.58 -4.06 -20.66
N GLY A 348 -12.46 -3.99 -21.66
CA GLY A 348 -12.63 -5.01 -22.69
C GLY A 348 -13.89 -4.82 -23.53
N GLY A 349 -13.98 -5.53 -24.65
CA GLY A 349 -15.06 -5.36 -25.64
C GLY A 349 -15.01 -3.98 -26.31
N GLU A 350 -16.17 -3.31 -26.43
CA GLU A 350 -16.26 -1.98 -27.06
C GLU A 350 -16.13 -0.86 -26.04
N LEU A 351 -15.23 0.11 -26.29
CA LEU A 351 -15.11 1.39 -25.59
C LEU A 351 -16.22 2.33 -26.05
N VAL A 352 -17.03 2.81 -25.11
CA VAL A 352 -18.20 3.67 -25.35
C VAL A 352 -18.02 5.10 -24.84
N ALA A 353 -17.15 5.30 -23.85
CA ALA A 353 -16.78 6.64 -23.41
C ALA A 353 -15.33 6.68 -22.91
N LEU A 354 -14.67 7.81 -23.14
CA LEU A 354 -13.35 8.13 -22.61
C LEU A 354 -13.31 9.60 -22.19
N GLY A 355 -12.89 9.86 -20.96
CA GLY A 355 -12.80 11.20 -20.38
C GLY A 355 -11.51 11.43 -19.62
N ILE A 356 -11.19 12.70 -19.43
CA ILE A 356 -10.03 13.16 -18.67
C ILE A 356 -10.45 14.26 -17.69
N VAL A 357 -10.13 14.05 -16.42
CA VAL A 357 -10.04 15.09 -15.40
C VAL A 357 -8.58 15.53 -15.40
N PRO A 358 -8.22 16.70 -15.96
CA PRO A 358 -6.82 17.03 -16.16
C PRO A 358 -6.07 17.45 -14.88
N SER A 359 -6.81 17.76 -13.81
CA SER A 359 -6.27 18.17 -12.51
C SER A 359 -7.33 17.95 -11.42
N GLU A 360 -6.91 17.60 -10.20
CA GLU A 360 -7.82 17.41 -9.06
C GLU A 360 -8.31 18.73 -8.47
N ILE A 361 -7.71 19.86 -8.83
CA ILE A 361 -8.01 21.19 -8.27
C ILE A 361 -8.75 22.12 -9.23
N GLU A 362 -9.37 23.16 -8.69
CA GLU A 362 -10.08 24.20 -9.46
C GLU A 362 -9.10 25.15 -10.15
N ASN A 363 -9.57 25.81 -11.23
CA ASN A 363 -8.84 26.81 -12.00
C ASN A 363 -7.50 26.34 -12.59
N ALA A 364 -7.27 25.03 -12.66
CA ALA A 364 -6.21 24.43 -13.44
C ALA A 364 -6.49 24.56 -14.94
N VAL A 365 -5.41 24.67 -15.70
CA VAL A 365 -5.40 24.75 -17.16
C VAL A 365 -4.49 23.66 -17.69
N ALA A 366 -5.08 22.75 -18.46
CA ALA A 366 -4.34 21.73 -19.17
C ALA A 366 -4.37 21.94 -20.69
N ARG A 367 -3.23 21.69 -21.33
CA ARG A 367 -3.09 21.64 -22.79
C ARG A 367 -2.79 20.21 -23.19
N ILE A 368 -3.64 19.63 -24.03
CA ILE A 368 -3.57 18.24 -24.46
C ILE A 368 -3.35 18.19 -25.98
N GLU A 369 -2.23 17.62 -26.43
CA GLU A 369 -1.91 17.48 -27.86
C GLU A 369 -2.59 16.27 -28.50
N TYR A 370 -2.59 15.14 -27.81
CA TYR A 370 -3.28 13.94 -28.25
C TYR A 370 -3.72 13.05 -27.11
N ILE A 371 -4.73 12.23 -27.40
CA ILE A 371 -5.13 11.04 -26.62
C ILE A 371 -5.27 9.90 -27.63
N ARG A 372 -4.58 8.78 -27.43
CA ARG A 372 -4.58 7.66 -28.39
C ARG A 372 -4.78 6.34 -27.67
N VAL A 373 -5.68 5.50 -28.16
CA VAL A 373 -5.85 4.10 -27.72
C VAL A 373 -5.49 3.19 -28.90
N THR A 374 -4.38 2.45 -28.75
CA THR A 374 -3.71 1.75 -29.86
C THR A 374 -3.26 0.35 -29.48
N GLU A 375 -3.06 -0.50 -30.50
CA GLU A 375 -2.50 -1.85 -30.33
C GLU A 375 -0.99 -1.81 -30.09
N ASN A 376 -0.27 -1.04 -30.90
CA ASN A 376 1.16 -0.80 -30.71
C ASN A 376 1.36 0.55 -30.02
N LEU A 377 2.44 0.69 -29.25
CA LEU A 377 2.75 1.93 -28.57
C LEU A 377 2.96 3.09 -29.56
N GLN A 378 2.17 4.15 -29.42
CA GLN A 378 2.28 5.39 -30.19
C GLN A 378 2.33 6.59 -29.25
N ALA A 379 3.53 6.99 -28.85
CA ALA A 379 3.74 8.03 -27.86
C ALA A 379 5.09 8.74 -28.09
N ASP A 380 5.21 9.97 -27.59
CA ASP A 380 6.49 10.69 -27.52
C ASP A 380 7.31 10.13 -26.35
N PRO A 381 8.65 10.21 -26.38
CA PRO A 381 9.46 9.73 -25.27
C PRO A 381 9.24 10.56 -24.00
N GLU A 382 9.45 9.91 -22.86
CA GLU A 382 9.40 10.54 -21.54
C GLU A 382 10.54 9.95 -20.72
N VAL A 383 11.74 10.48 -20.94
CA VAL A 383 12.96 10.01 -20.26
C VAL A 383 13.08 10.69 -18.91
N GLN A 384 13.41 9.91 -17.90
CA GLN A 384 13.62 10.36 -16.54
C GLN A 384 14.99 9.87 -16.05
N ILE A 385 15.66 10.69 -15.25
CA ILE A 385 16.83 10.25 -14.47
C ILE A 385 16.26 9.88 -13.10
N GLU A 386 16.15 8.58 -12.84
CA GLU A 386 15.57 8.08 -11.58
C GLU A 386 16.50 8.38 -10.41
N ARG A 387 17.82 8.24 -10.59
CA ARG A 387 18.83 8.37 -9.53
C ARG A 387 20.18 8.81 -10.08
N LEU A 388 20.95 9.49 -9.22
CA LEU A 388 22.36 9.83 -9.40
C LEU A 388 23.09 9.56 -8.08
N LEU A 389 23.97 8.56 -8.05
CA LEU A 389 24.62 8.08 -6.83
C LEU A 389 26.04 7.57 -7.09
N HIS A 390 26.80 7.29 -6.04
CA HIS A 390 28.07 6.57 -6.11
C HIS A 390 27.86 5.06 -5.92
N GLU A 391 28.70 4.24 -6.55
CA GLU A 391 28.61 2.77 -6.49
C GLU A 391 28.99 2.25 -5.10
N SER A 392 30.15 2.66 -4.58
CA SER A 392 30.60 2.30 -3.23
C SER A 392 29.61 2.79 -2.18
N VAL A 393 29.64 2.26 -0.96
CA VAL A 393 28.75 2.78 0.10
C VAL A 393 29.35 4.01 0.79
N LEU A 394 30.67 4.06 0.91
CA LEU A 394 31.43 5.18 1.51
C LEU A 394 32.62 5.55 0.62
N PRO A 395 32.42 6.40 -0.40
CA PRO A 395 33.49 6.84 -1.30
C PRO A 395 34.62 7.51 -0.52
N ARG A 396 35.87 7.14 -0.83
CA ARG A 396 37.08 7.73 -0.23
C ARG A 396 37.85 8.54 -1.26
N THR A 397 38.57 9.55 -0.80
CA THR A 397 39.55 10.28 -1.62
C THR A 397 40.65 9.36 -2.12
N GLU A 398 41.29 9.70 -3.24
CA GLU A 398 42.41 8.95 -3.82
C GLU A 398 42.08 7.48 -4.13
N ARG A 399 40.78 7.16 -4.26
CA ARG A 399 40.27 5.89 -4.77
C ARG A 399 39.40 6.16 -5.99
N ALA A 400 39.51 5.28 -6.98
CA ALA A 400 38.58 5.30 -8.11
C ALA A 400 37.16 5.02 -7.59
N GLU A 401 36.19 5.78 -8.09
CA GLU A 401 34.78 5.65 -7.75
C GLU A 401 33.94 5.67 -9.03
N THR A 402 32.80 4.99 -9.01
CA THR A 402 31.83 5.01 -10.10
C THR A 402 30.66 5.89 -9.71
N ILE A 403 30.41 6.94 -10.49
CA ILE A 403 29.14 7.67 -10.45
C ILE A 403 28.15 6.94 -11.36
N VAL A 404 27.01 6.57 -10.81
CA VAL A 404 25.94 5.82 -11.48
C VAL A 404 24.72 6.72 -11.64
N ALA A 405 24.24 6.87 -12.88
CA ALA A 405 22.92 7.38 -13.15
C ALA A 405 22.00 6.27 -13.67
N LYS A 406 20.86 6.09 -13.01
CA LYS A 406 19.82 5.18 -13.50
C LYS A 406 18.78 5.99 -14.26
N ILE A 407 18.57 5.62 -15.51
CA ILE A 407 17.63 6.31 -16.41
C ILE A 407 16.50 5.36 -16.78
N ARG A 408 15.31 5.91 -17.03
CA ARG A 408 14.13 5.17 -17.47
C ARG A 408 13.40 5.97 -18.54
N ASN A 409 12.76 5.28 -19.48
CA ASN A 409 11.79 5.91 -20.38
C ASN A 409 10.38 5.38 -20.09
N THR A 410 9.44 6.27 -19.78
CA THR A 410 8.03 5.92 -19.57
C THR A 410 7.13 6.27 -20.76
N GLY A 411 7.71 6.81 -21.84
CA GLY A 411 7.02 7.17 -23.08
C GLY A 411 7.35 6.22 -24.24
N GLY A 412 7.20 6.73 -25.46
CA GLY A 412 7.60 6.02 -26.69
C GLY A 412 9.12 5.88 -26.83
N VAL A 413 9.57 4.99 -27.71
CA VAL A 413 11.01 4.72 -27.92
C VAL A 413 11.78 5.99 -28.33
N VAL A 414 12.99 6.15 -27.78
CA VAL A 414 13.94 7.20 -28.18
C VAL A 414 15.28 6.59 -28.51
N SER A 415 16.00 7.20 -29.46
CA SER A 415 17.33 6.76 -29.89
C SER A 415 18.36 7.88 -29.79
N ASN A 416 19.63 7.50 -29.66
CA ASN A 416 20.79 8.40 -29.67
C ASN A 416 20.76 9.50 -28.60
N LEU A 417 20.35 9.17 -27.37
CA LEU A 417 20.42 10.13 -26.26
C LEU A 417 21.88 10.40 -25.90
N LYS A 418 22.20 11.67 -25.65
CA LYS A 418 23.50 12.10 -25.10
C LYS A 418 23.33 12.37 -23.61
N ALA A 419 23.99 11.57 -22.79
CA ALA A 419 24.04 11.74 -21.34
C ALA A 419 25.41 12.26 -20.91
N THR A 420 25.46 13.42 -20.28
CA THR A 420 26.71 14.09 -19.86
C THR A 420 26.73 14.25 -18.35
N LEU A 421 27.78 13.74 -17.69
CA LEU A 421 28.06 14.02 -16.29
C LEU A 421 28.91 15.28 -16.16
N LYS A 422 28.45 16.21 -15.32
CA LYS A 422 29.21 17.36 -14.82
C LYS A 422 29.68 17.05 -13.40
N VAL A 423 30.98 17.13 -13.19
CA VAL A 423 31.62 16.93 -11.88
C VAL A 423 32.04 18.27 -11.27
N PRO A 424 32.03 18.41 -9.94
CA PRO A 424 32.43 19.63 -9.26
C PRO A 424 33.96 19.83 -9.28
N GLU A 425 34.40 21.04 -8.90
CA GLU A 425 35.83 21.33 -8.74
C GLU A 425 36.48 20.38 -7.71
N GLY A 426 37.71 19.92 -7.99
CA GLY A 426 38.43 18.98 -7.12
C GLY A 426 38.14 17.50 -7.38
N VAL A 427 37.19 17.19 -8.27
CA VAL A 427 36.91 15.82 -8.75
C VAL A 427 37.41 15.65 -10.18
N ILE A 428 38.18 14.60 -10.40
CA ILE A 428 38.78 14.28 -11.70
C ILE A 428 37.94 13.20 -12.36
N LEU A 429 37.43 13.50 -13.56
CA LEU A 429 36.78 12.52 -14.41
C LEU A 429 37.82 11.63 -15.10
N LYS A 430 37.70 10.30 -14.96
CA LYS A 430 38.62 9.29 -15.52
C LYS A 430 38.04 8.59 -16.76
N SER A 431 36.75 8.74 -17.02
CA SER A 431 36.06 8.27 -18.23
C SER A 431 35.57 9.44 -19.08
N PRO A 432 35.10 9.23 -20.32
CA PRO A 432 34.43 10.30 -21.08
C PRO A 432 33.22 10.87 -20.34
N ALA A 433 33.05 12.20 -20.36
CA ALA A 433 31.93 12.88 -19.70
C ALA A 433 30.59 12.56 -20.34
N THR A 434 30.57 12.40 -21.68
CA THR A 434 29.37 12.11 -22.44
C THR A 434 29.34 10.64 -22.85
N GLN A 435 28.22 9.98 -22.60
CA GLN A 435 27.88 8.65 -23.08
C GLN A 435 26.71 8.72 -24.05
N ILE A 436 26.69 7.82 -25.03
CA ILE A 436 25.60 7.70 -26.01
C ILE A 436 24.73 6.50 -25.66
N VAL A 437 23.45 6.74 -25.43
CA VAL A 437 22.45 5.68 -25.29
C VAL A 437 21.81 5.47 -26.65
N SER A 438 22.14 4.33 -27.28
CA SER A 438 21.71 4.02 -28.65
C SER A 438 20.19 3.99 -28.80
N SER A 439 19.49 3.35 -27.87
CA SER A 439 18.03 3.31 -27.77
C SER A 439 17.57 3.14 -26.33
N LEU A 440 16.38 3.64 -26.01
CA LEU A 440 15.68 3.42 -24.75
C LEU A 440 14.18 3.29 -25.02
N GLY A 441 13.64 2.08 -24.91
CA GLY A 441 12.25 1.72 -25.15
C GLY A 441 11.34 1.98 -23.95
N TYR A 442 10.05 1.68 -24.13
CA TYR A 442 9.04 1.85 -23.09
C TYR A 442 9.31 0.98 -21.86
N LEU A 443 9.31 1.62 -20.69
CA LEU A 443 9.69 1.07 -19.39
C LEU A 443 11.12 0.51 -19.32
N GLU A 444 11.93 0.65 -20.37
CA GLU A 444 13.33 0.23 -20.35
C GLU A 444 14.11 1.12 -19.39
N GLN A 445 15.00 0.48 -18.62
CA GLN A 445 15.93 1.13 -17.71
C GLN A 445 17.36 0.86 -18.15
N LYS A 446 18.24 1.85 -18.00
CA LYS A 446 19.69 1.69 -18.20
C LYS A 446 20.47 2.35 -17.07
N GLU A 447 21.62 1.79 -16.76
CA GLU A 447 22.61 2.40 -15.87
C GLU A 447 23.75 2.99 -16.70
N LEU A 448 24.11 4.23 -16.37
CA LEU A 448 25.21 4.96 -16.97
C LEU A 448 26.28 5.17 -15.90
N ASN A 449 27.51 4.81 -16.22
CA ASN A 449 28.60 4.71 -15.24
C ASN A 449 29.78 5.59 -15.65
N TRP A 450 30.18 6.52 -14.79
CA TRP A 450 31.36 7.36 -15.01
C TRP A 450 32.40 7.10 -13.93
N GLN A 451 33.65 6.92 -14.33
CA GLN A 451 34.77 6.77 -13.42
C GLN A 451 35.25 8.15 -12.98
N VAL A 452 35.36 8.37 -11.68
CA VAL A 452 35.85 9.61 -11.07
C VAL A 452 36.85 9.33 -9.95
N GLU A 453 37.59 10.35 -9.56
CA GLU A 453 38.48 10.32 -8.39
C GLU A 453 38.51 11.71 -7.74
N ALA A 454 38.28 11.78 -6.43
CA ALA A 454 38.44 13.01 -5.66
C ALA A 454 39.80 13.02 -4.95
N LEU A 455 40.58 14.10 -5.08
CA LEU A 455 41.90 14.21 -4.43
C LEU A 455 41.83 14.74 -2.99
N LYS A 456 40.74 15.40 -2.62
CA LYS A 456 40.50 15.96 -1.29
C LYS A 456 39.06 15.68 -0.87
N PRO A 457 38.75 15.65 0.44
CA PRO A 457 37.38 15.48 0.89
C PRO A 457 36.49 16.54 0.28
N VAL A 458 35.37 16.12 -0.28
CA VAL A 458 34.44 17.00 -1.00
C VAL A 458 33.02 16.52 -0.81
N SER A 459 32.12 17.44 -0.52
CA SER A 459 30.68 17.24 -0.57
C SER A 459 30.13 18.31 -1.50
N ALA A 460 29.76 17.92 -2.72
CA ALA A 460 29.41 18.88 -3.77
C ALA A 460 28.41 18.27 -4.77
N GLU A 461 27.74 19.15 -5.51
CA GLU A 461 26.74 18.78 -6.49
C GLU A 461 27.37 18.14 -7.74
N PHE A 462 26.90 16.94 -8.07
CA PHE A 462 27.09 16.30 -9.36
C PHE A 462 25.81 16.47 -10.16
N LYS A 463 25.94 16.70 -11.47
CA LYS A 463 24.79 16.87 -12.35
C LYS A 463 24.88 16.00 -13.58
N VAL A 464 23.81 15.28 -13.90
CA VAL A 464 23.67 14.56 -15.17
C VAL A 464 22.66 15.30 -16.03
N GLU A 465 23.02 15.53 -17.29
CA GLU A 465 22.16 16.14 -18.30
C GLU A 465 21.97 15.15 -19.46
N ILE A 466 20.73 14.88 -19.82
CA ILE A 466 20.36 14.00 -20.94
C ILE A 466 19.62 14.83 -21.98
N SER A 467 20.09 14.75 -23.23
CA SER A 467 19.50 15.45 -24.37
C SER A 467 19.29 14.50 -25.55
N GLY A 468 18.21 14.71 -26.29
CA GLY A 468 17.83 13.95 -27.48
C GLY A 468 16.59 14.51 -28.16
N GLU A 469 16.05 13.80 -29.13
CA GLU A 469 14.81 14.22 -29.80
C GLU A 469 13.65 14.30 -28.77
N LYS A 470 13.07 15.51 -28.64
CA LYS A 470 12.00 15.83 -27.68
C LYS A 470 12.30 15.44 -26.22
N THR A 471 13.59 15.28 -25.89
CA THR A 471 14.06 14.86 -24.57
C THR A 471 15.11 15.84 -24.08
N GLU A 472 14.83 16.50 -22.96
CA GLU A 472 15.80 17.32 -22.25
C GLU A 472 15.51 17.24 -20.75
N VAL A 473 16.35 16.47 -20.03
CA VAL A 473 16.19 16.26 -18.60
C VAL A 473 17.53 16.35 -17.89
N SER A 474 17.50 16.82 -16.64
CA SER A 474 18.69 16.87 -15.81
C SER A 474 18.38 16.58 -14.36
N LEU A 475 19.31 15.95 -13.66
CA LEU A 475 19.23 15.68 -12.24
C LEU A 475 20.55 16.09 -11.59
N SER A 476 20.44 16.83 -10.50
CA SER A 476 21.56 17.17 -9.62
C SER A 476 21.43 16.39 -8.31
N ASN A 477 22.56 15.94 -7.76
CA ASN A 477 22.61 15.36 -6.42
C ASN A 477 23.95 15.69 -5.74
N THR A 478 23.93 15.96 -4.43
CA THR A 478 25.15 16.17 -3.65
C THR A 478 25.75 14.83 -3.26
N LEU A 479 26.98 14.57 -3.69
CA LEU A 479 27.71 13.34 -3.36
C LEU A 479 28.94 13.70 -2.51
N THR A 480 29.28 12.81 -1.57
CA THR A 480 30.34 13.03 -0.59
C THR A 480 31.48 12.03 -0.75
N PHE A 481 32.70 12.53 -0.82
CA PHE A 481 33.94 11.76 -0.76
C PHE A 481 34.64 12.05 0.57
N LEU A 482 34.80 11.02 1.38
CA LEU A 482 35.44 11.11 2.69
C LEU A 482 36.95 10.97 2.59
N LEU A 483 37.67 11.49 3.59
CA LEU A 483 39.12 11.31 3.66
C LEU A 483 39.48 9.82 3.68
N ASN A 484 40.43 9.42 2.84
CA ASN A 484 41.03 8.09 2.88
C ASN A 484 41.91 7.96 4.14
N PRO A 485 41.65 6.97 5.01
CA PRO A 485 42.40 6.85 6.25
C PRO A 485 43.80 6.22 6.08
N HIS A 486 44.17 5.78 4.86
CA HIS A 486 45.47 5.17 4.55
C HIS A 486 45.87 4.03 5.49
N LEU A 487 44.91 3.19 5.86
CA LEU A 487 45.14 2.08 6.77
C LEU A 487 45.79 0.89 6.07
N LYS A 488 46.55 0.12 6.85
CA LYS A 488 47.09 -1.16 6.38
C LYS A 488 45.97 -2.19 6.27
N LYS A 489 46.11 -3.13 5.33
CA LYS A 489 45.22 -4.27 5.23
C LYS A 489 45.20 -5.06 6.54
N ALA A 490 44.02 -5.45 6.99
CA ALA A 490 43.81 -6.28 8.16
C ALA A 490 43.40 -7.70 7.73
N SER A 491 43.73 -8.71 8.54
CA SER A 491 43.28 -10.10 8.34
C SER A 491 41.93 -10.40 9.01
N TYR A 492 41.45 -9.49 9.86
CA TYR A 492 40.21 -9.61 10.62
C TYR A 492 39.69 -8.21 10.96
N VAL A 493 38.44 -8.12 11.45
CA VAL A 493 37.86 -6.87 11.97
C VAL A 493 38.83 -6.24 13.00
N PRO A 494 39.24 -4.97 12.82
CA PRO A 494 40.10 -4.30 13.80
C PRO A 494 39.42 -4.20 15.17
N GLU A 495 40.22 -4.28 16.24
CA GLU A 495 39.70 -4.21 17.61
C GLU A 495 38.89 -2.92 17.86
N PRO A 496 37.68 -3.01 18.44
CA PRO A 496 36.88 -1.85 18.81
C PRO A 496 37.62 -0.93 19.77
N LYS A 497 37.38 0.38 19.65
CA LYS A 497 37.86 1.40 20.59
C LYS A 497 36.69 2.03 21.34
N PRO A 498 36.19 1.41 22.43
CA PRO A 498 35.01 1.90 23.14
C PRO A 498 35.18 3.34 23.63
N VAL A 499 34.13 4.14 23.49
CA VAL A 499 34.09 5.49 24.05
C VAL A 499 33.19 5.59 25.28
N ARG A 500 33.50 6.55 26.16
CA ARG A 500 32.75 6.77 27.40
C ARG A 500 31.54 7.66 27.13
N SER A 501 30.36 7.15 27.43
CA SER A 501 29.07 7.85 27.36
C SER A 501 28.78 8.76 28.57
N GLY A 502 29.81 9.16 29.32
CA GLY A 502 29.67 9.93 30.56
C GLY A 502 28.73 9.25 31.56
N LYS A 503 27.64 9.93 31.90
CA LYS A 503 26.58 9.39 32.79
C LYS A 503 25.54 8.53 32.06
N TYR A 504 25.46 8.55 30.74
CA TYR A 504 24.41 7.89 29.96
C TYR A 504 24.75 6.44 29.64
N GLN A 505 23.73 5.61 29.45
CA GLN A 505 23.81 4.28 28.85
C GLN A 505 23.05 4.32 27.53
N ILE A 506 23.67 3.85 26.46
CA ILE A 506 23.09 3.92 25.12
C ILE A 506 22.86 2.51 24.64
N TRP A 507 21.61 2.14 24.41
CA TRP A 507 21.22 0.85 23.88
C TRP A 507 20.57 1.01 22.51
N THR A 508 20.44 -0.08 21.76
CA THR A 508 19.66 -0.10 20.52
C THR A 508 18.94 -1.42 20.33
N HIS A 509 17.79 -1.39 19.66
CA HIS A 509 17.07 -2.59 19.23
C HIS A 509 17.66 -3.15 17.94
N TYR A 510 17.59 -4.47 17.73
CA TYR A 510 18.17 -5.17 16.58
C TYR A 510 17.15 -6.14 15.97
N CYS A 511 16.99 -6.07 14.64
CA CYS A 511 16.00 -6.80 13.87
C CYS A 511 16.69 -7.90 13.04
N PRO A 512 16.53 -9.20 13.37
CA PRO A 512 17.23 -10.31 12.72
C PRO A 512 16.52 -10.79 11.45
N LEU A 513 16.28 -9.88 10.50
CA LEU A 513 15.55 -10.13 9.25
C LEU A 513 16.46 -10.35 8.03
N TRP A 514 17.78 -10.19 8.19
CA TRP A 514 18.74 -9.97 7.11
C TRP A 514 19.60 -11.20 6.82
N LYS A 515 18.91 -12.26 6.36
CA LYS A 515 19.51 -13.50 5.83
C LYS A 515 18.64 -14.07 4.71
N HIS A 516 19.27 -14.60 3.67
CA HIS A 516 18.53 -15.25 2.57
C HIS A 516 17.66 -16.39 3.09
N GLY A 517 16.44 -16.52 2.57
CA GLY A 517 15.59 -17.68 2.78
C GLY A 517 14.97 -17.78 4.19
N THR A 518 15.15 -16.80 5.07
CA THR A 518 14.51 -16.78 6.40
C THR A 518 13.32 -15.82 6.49
N HIS A 519 13.42 -14.64 5.89
CA HIS A 519 12.36 -13.63 5.75
C HIS A 519 12.33 -13.10 4.30
N THR A 520 11.70 -11.95 4.02
CA THR A 520 11.80 -11.25 2.72
C THR A 520 13.24 -10.87 2.35
N GLY A 521 14.15 -10.79 3.34
CA GLY A 521 15.58 -10.53 3.18
C GLY A 521 15.88 -9.19 2.50
N TRP A 522 17.08 -9.09 1.90
CA TRP A 522 17.52 -7.86 1.20
C TRP A 522 16.74 -7.53 -0.07
N LYS A 523 15.97 -8.49 -0.61
CA LYS A 523 15.26 -8.35 -1.89
C LYS A 523 14.33 -7.14 -1.92
N ALA A 524 13.59 -6.90 -0.85
CA ALA A 524 12.65 -5.80 -0.80
C ALA A 524 13.32 -4.46 -0.42
N ILE A 525 14.55 -4.49 0.08
CA ILE A 525 15.36 -3.30 0.40
C ILE A 525 16.21 -2.84 -0.78
N GLU A 526 16.71 -3.75 -1.62
CA GLU A 526 17.59 -3.43 -2.76
C GLU A 526 17.06 -2.33 -3.70
N PRO A 527 15.74 -2.24 -3.99
CA PRO A 527 15.18 -1.10 -4.74
C PRO A 527 15.39 0.26 -4.08
N TRP A 528 15.84 0.34 -2.83
CA TRP A 528 16.08 1.52 -1.99
C TRP A 528 17.59 1.65 -1.70
N PRO A 529 18.40 2.07 -2.70
CA PRO A 529 19.87 2.00 -2.65
C PRO A 529 20.50 2.86 -1.57
N GLU A 530 19.82 3.90 -1.10
CA GLU A 530 20.20 4.71 0.05
C GLU A 530 20.24 3.91 1.36
N ARG A 531 19.51 2.78 1.41
CA ARG A 531 19.47 1.85 2.55
C ARG A 531 20.55 0.77 2.49
N LYS A 532 21.41 0.73 1.46
CA LYS A 532 22.50 -0.26 1.37
C LYS A 532 23.48 -0.05 2.55
N PRO A 533 23.67 -1.04 3.44
CA PRO A 533 24.57 -0.90 4.57
C PRO A 533 26.04 -0.80 4.13
N VAL A 534 26.88 -0.18 4.95
CA VAL A 534 28.33 -0.11 4.74
C VAL A 534 28.97 -1.49 4.64
N LEU A 535 28.40 -2.49 5.31
CA LEU A 535 28.85 -3.88 5.23
C LEU A 535 28.39 -4.60 3.95
N GLY A 536 27.58 -3.95 3.11
CA GLY A 536 26.91 -4.55 1.96
C GLY A 536 25.64 -5.31 2.34
N TRP A 537 25.09 -6.10 1.41
CA TRP A 537 23.96 -7.01 1.65
C TRP A 537 24.41 -8.24 2.46
N TYR A 538 24.79 -8.00 3.72
CA TYR A 538 25.45 -8.97 4.59
C TYR A 538 24.54 -10.12 5.03
N ASN A 539 25.13 -11.23 5.46
CA ASN A 539 24.42 -12.30 6.16
C ASN A 539 24.70 -12.16 7.66
N GLU A 540 23.70 -11.78 8.43
CA GLU A 540 23.88 -11.47 9.86
C GLU A 540 24.17 -12.69 10.75
N GLY A 541 24.05 -13.91 10.21
CA GLY A 541 24.57 -15.13 10.86
C GLY A 541 26.08 -15.30 10.75
N THR A 542 26.82 -14.29 10.29
CA THR A 542 28.28 -14.31 10.11
C THR A 542 28.96 -13.62 11.30
N PRO A 543 29.86 -14.27 12.05
CA PRO A 543 30.54 -13.68 13.21
C PRO A 543 31.27 -12.37 12.90
N GLU A 544 31.91 -12.26 11.74
CA GLU A 544 32.61 -11.04 11.31
C GLU A 544 31.66 -9.84 11.13
N VAL A 545 30.42 -10.07 10.70
CA VAL A 545 29.40 -9.02 10.59
C VAL A 545 29.03 -8.52 11.98
N ALA A 546 28.81 -9.44 12.93
CA ALA A 546 28.57 -9.09 14.32
C ALA A 546 29.75 -8.33 14.93
N ASP A 547 31.01 -8.70 14.63
CA ASP A 547 32.19 -7.97 15.11
C ASP A 547 32.33 -6.57 14.52
N TRP A 548 31.93 -6.37 13.25
CA TRP A 548 31.82 -5.03 12.67
C TRP A 548 30.73 -4.20 13.36
N HIS A 549 29.57 -4.78 13.61
CA HIS A 549 28.50 -4.12 14.35
C HIS A 549 28.96 -3.74 15.77
N ILE A 550 29.60 -4.65 16.50
CA ILE A 550 30.18 -4.40 17.84
C ILE A 550 31.17 -3.24 17.81
N LYS A 551 32.03 -3.20 16.79
CA LYS A 551 32.95 -2.09 16.60
C LYS A 551 32.21 -0.77 16.44
N TYR A 552 31.22 -0.71 15.55
CA TYR A 552 30.44 0.50 15.32
C TYR A 552 29.66 0.93 16.56
N TRP A 553 29.06 -0.01 17.29
CA TRP A 553 28.37 0.28 18.55
C TRP A 553 29.31 0.91 19.58
N LEU A 554 30.41 0.24 19.90
CA LEU A 554 31.32 0.68 20.96
C LEU A 554 32.02 1.99 20.63
N GLU A 555 32.40 2.20 19.35
CA GLU A 555 33.04 3.44 18.90
C GLU A 555 32.08 4.63 18.85
N HIS A 556 30.77 4.42 18.99
CA HIS A 556 29.76 5.49 19.08
C HIS A 556 29.05 5.54 20.44
N GLY A 557 29.54 4.77 21.42
CA GLY A 557 29.05 4.77 22.80
C GLY A 557 27.86 3.86 23.08
N ILE A 558 27.39 3.10 22.09
CA ILE A 558 26.35 2.08 22.27
C ILE A 558 26.94 0.92 23.09
N SER A 559 26.39 0.71 24.29
CA SER A 559 26.88 -0.24 25.28
C SER A 559 26.06 -1.54 25.37
N ALA A 560 24.85 -1.56 24.80
CA ALA A 560 24.05 -2.77 24.72
C ALA A 560 23.13 -2.83 23.49
N VAL A 561 22.76 -4.06 23.10
CA VAL A 561 21.85 -4.33 21.97
C VAL A 561 20.74 -5.28 22.38
N ILE A 562 19.50 -4.97 22.03
CA ILE A 562 18.31 -5.77 22.35
C ILE A 562 17.84 -6.44 21.06
N TYR A 563 18.00 -7.76 20.96
CA TYR A 563 17.63 -8.51 19.76
C TYR A 563 16.17 -8.95 19.79
N CYS A 564 15.43 -8.71 18.72
CA CYS A 564 14.12 -9.32 18.52
C CYS A 564 14.24 -10.86 18.57
N TRP A 565 13.33 -11.51 19.30
CA TRP A 565 13.35 -12.94 19.58
C TRP A 565 11.97 -13.55 19.33
N TYR A 566 11.92 -14.52 18.40
CA TYR A 566 10.67 -15.05 17.85
C TYR A 566 10.46 -16.53 18.19
N ARG A 567 9.39 -16.80 18.93
CA ARG A 567 8.92 -18.16 19.24
C ARG A 567 8.05 -18.71 18.09
N VAL A 568 8.12 -20.02 17.85
CA VAL A 568 7.33 -20.72 16.82
C VAL A 568 6.15 -21.51 17.38
N ASN A 569 6.32 -22.21 18.50
CA ASN A 569 5.36 -23.17 19.05
C ASN A 569 4.97 -22.86 20.50
N ILE A 570 3.74 -23.16 20.92
CA ILE A 570 3.25 -22.97 22.30
C ILE A 570 3.07 -24.30 23.04
N ASN A 571 3.13 -24.28 24.38
CA ASN A 571 2.90 -25.45 25.25
C ASN A 571 3.78 -26.67 24.94
N ALA A 572 5.00 -26.43 24.44
CA ALA A 572 5.99 -27.43 24.06
C ALA A 572 7.40 -26.84 24.19
N PRO A 573 8.45 -27.67 24.18
CA PRO A 573 9.83 -27.19 24.17
C PRO A 573 10.05 -26.13 23.09
N VAL A 574 10.71 -25.03 23.48
CA VAL A 574 10.80 -23.82 22.66
C VAL A 574 11.51 -24.11 21.34
N GLN A 575 10.84 -23.79 20.24
CA GLN A 575 11.43 -23.64 18.91
C GLN A 575 11.50 -22.15 18.56
N GLN A 576 12.66 -21.72 18.07
CA GLN A 576 12.93 -20.34 17.69
C GLN A 576 13.05 -20.23 16.16
N GLN A 577 12.56 -19.12 15.61
CA GLN A 577 12.87 -18.68 14.24
C GLN A 577 13.72 -17.41 14.28
N LEU A 578 14.46 -17.14 13.19
CA LEU A 578 15.32 -15.96 13.05
C LEU A 578 16.42 -15.84 14.13
N GLY A 579 16.82 -16.96 14.74
CA GLY A 579 17.86 -16.99 15.78
C GLY A 579 19.29 -16.82 15.27
N HIS A 580 19.51 -16.83 13.94
CA HIS A 580 20.84 -16.84 13.34
C HIS A 580 21.69 -15.62 13.71
N ALA A 581 21.10 -14.42 13.85
CA ALA A 581 21.85 -13.23 14.23
C ALA A 581 22.49 -13.37 15.62
N ILE A 582 21.77 -13.98 16.58
CA ILE A 582 22.29 -14.22 17.93
C ILE A 582 23.19 -15.46 17.94
N HIS A 583 22.67 -16.61 17.48
CA HIS A 583 23.31 -17.91 17.69
C HIS A 583 24.50 -18.16 16.76
N ASP A 584 24.43 -17.70 15.52
CA ASP A 584 25.49 -17.90 14.53
C ASP A 584 26.39 -16.67 14.36
N GLY A 585 25.84 -15.46 14.52
CA GLY A 585 26.59 -14.21 14.52
C GLY A 585 27.16 -13.89 15.91
N LEU A 586 26.35 -13.25 16.76
CA LEU A 586 26.78 -12.62 18.00
C LEU A 586 27.49 -13.56 18.98
N LEU A 587 26.92 -14.72 19.30
CA LEU A 587 27.48 -15.65 20.29
C LEU A 587 28.81 -16.28 19.85
N LYS A 588 29.14 -16.18 18.57
CA LYS A 588 30.40 -16.64 17.97
C LYS A 588 31.35 -15.48 17.64
N ALA A 589 30.94 -14.23 17.89
CA ALA A 589 31.72 -13.03 17.61
C ALA A 589 32.91 -12.89 18.58
N LYS A 590 34.06 -12.46 18.07
CA LYS A 590 35.30 -12.32 18.85
C LYS A 590 35.18 -11.23 19.92
N TYR A 591 34.46 -10.16 19.64
CA TYR A 591 34.35 -8.98 20.48
C TYR A 591 33.10 -8.97 21.38
N LEU A 592 32.31 -10.06 21.42
CA LEU A 592 31.17 -10.20 22.34
C LEU A 592 31.49 -9.89 23.81
N PRO A 593 32.68 -10.21 24.37
CA PRO A 593 33.00 -9.84 25.75
C PRO A 593 32.99 -8.31 26.02
N LEU A 594 33.07 -7.47 24.98
CA LEU A 594 33.13 -6.01 25.09
C LEU A 594 31.76 -5.31 25.07
N ILE A 595 30.69 -6.00 24.64
CA ILE A 595 29.33 -5.44 24.51
C ILE A 595 28.35 -6.21 25.41
N LYS A 596 27.21 -5.60 25.75
CA LYS A 596 26.07 -6.29 26.37
C LYS A 596 24.96 -6.59 25.36
N PHE A 597 24.19 -7.65 25.60
CA PHE A 597 23.01 -7.94 24.79
C PHE A 597 21.82 -8.40 25.63
N ALA A 598 20.61 -8.15 25.15
CA ALA A 598 19.35 -8.67 25.70
C ALA A 598 18.48 -9.23 24.58
N ILE A 599 17.37 -9.87 24.95
CA ILE A 599 16.32 -10.27 24.01
C ILE A 599 15.05 -9.46 24.23
N MET A 600 14.35 -9.17 23.12
CA MET A 600 12.97 -8.72 23.09
C MET A 600 12.07 -9.84 22.61
N TRP A 601 11.16 -10.32 23.45
CA TRP A 601 10.18 -11.31 23.07
C TRP A 601 9.09 -10.69 22.18
N GLU A 602 9.11 -11.10 20.91
CA GLU A 602 8.22 -10.64 19.84
C GLU A 602 6.85 -11.36 19.89
N ASN A 603 6.15 -11.22 21.02
CA ASN A 603 4.92 -11.96 21.32
C ASN A 603 3.66 -11.47 20.58
N GLY A 604 3.81 -10.61 19.57
CA GLY A 604 2.72 -10.17 18.68
C GLY A 604 2.83 -10.66 17.24
N CYS A 605 4.05 -10.92 16.75
CA CYS A 605 4.32 -11.41 15.40
C CYS A 605 5.01 -12.78 15.41
N GLY A 606 5.62 -13.17 16.53
CA GLY A 606 5.90 -14.55 16.91
C GLY A 606 4.85 -15.12 17.86
N ALA A 607 5.02 -16.38 18.25
CA ALA A 607 4.11 -17.03 19.19
C ALA A 607 4.21 -16.41 20.61
N GLY A 608 3.03 -16.16 21.20
CA GLY A 608 2.87 -15.74 22.60
C GLY A 608 3.06 -16.89 23.59
N ALA A 609 2.37 -16.80 24.73
CA ALA A 609 2.34 -17.87 25.73
C ALA A 609 1.00 -18.61 25.69
N GLY A 610 1.01 -19.91 25.99
CA GLY A 610 -0.23 -20.67 26.13
C GLY A 610 -0.90 -20.47 27.49
N SER A 611 -0.12 -20.16 28.54
CA SER A 611 -0.58 -19.90 29.91
C SER A 611 0.60 -19.45 30.79
N ALA A 612 0.34 -19.11 32.06
CA ALA A 612 1.40 -18.93 33.06
C ALA A 612 2.30 -20.17 33.22
N ARG A 613 1.71 -21.38 33.16
CA ARG A 613 2.45 -22.64 33.20
C ARG A 613 3.43 -22.77 32.03
N ASP A 614 3.04 -22.33 30.84
CA ASP A 614 3.90 -22.39 29.66
C ASP A 614 5.08 -21.42 29.76
N ILE A 615 4.85 -20.25 30.39
CA ILE A 615 5.93 -19.31 30.71
C ILE A 615 6.95 -19.98 31.66
N MET A 616 6.46 -20.58 32.74
CA MET A 616 7.33 -21.13 33.79
C MET A 616 8.00 -22.45 33.40
N GLU A 617 7.35 -23.31 32.61
CA GLU A 617 7.88 -24.63 32.24
C GLU A 617 8.68 -24.63 30.93
N ASN A 618 8.39 -23.72 29.98
CA ASN A 618 9.04 -23.72 28.67
C ASN A 618 9.86 -22.45 28.39
N LEU A 619 9.26 -21.26 28.48
CA LEU A 619 9.93 -20.02 28.08
C LEU A 619 11.05 -19.60 29.03
N LEU A 620 10.74 -19.45 30.32
CA LEU A 620 11.70 -18.96 31.31
C LEU A 620 12.93 -19.87 31.44
N PRO A 621 12.81 -21.21 31.54
CA PRO A 621 13.98 -22.09 31.59
C PRO A 621 14.83 -21.95 30.33
N PHE A 622 14.21 -21.91 29.15
CA PHE A 622 14.91 -21.71 27.89
C PHE A 622 15.69 -20.39 27.88
N TRP A 623 15.08 -19.28 28.30
CA TRP A 623 15.75 -17.99 28.33
C TRP A 623 16.90 -17.96 29.33
N ILE A 624 16.75 -18.58 30.50
CA ILE A 624 17.81 -18.69 31.50
C ILE A 624 19.01 -19.44 30.94
N GLU A 625 18.76 -20.62 30.37
CA GLU A 625 19.82 -21.53 29.89
C GLU A 625 20.55 -20.97 28.67
N ASN A 626 19.84 -20.35 27.73
CA ASN A 626 20.41 -19.93 26.46
C ASN A 626 20.91 -18.47 26.47
N TYR A 627 20.39 -17.62 27.36
CA TYR A 627 20.71 -16.19 27.33
C TYR A 627 21.02 -15.57 28.70
N PHE A 628 20.11 -15.63 29.69
CA PHE A 628 20.24 -14.81 30.90
C PHE A 628 21.48 -15.15 31.74
N SER A 629 21.96 -16.40 31.67
CA SER A 629 23.19 -16.83 32.35
C SER A 629 24.47 -16.42 31.62
N HIS A 630 24.40 -15.93 30.38
CA HIS A 630 25.59 -15.51 29.64
C HIS A 630 26.29 -14.30 30.31
N PRO A 631 27.64 -14.25 30.39
CA PRO A 631 28.35 -13.15 31.05
C PRO A 631 28.19 -11.78 30.35
N SER A 632 27.97 -11.80 29.03
CA SER A 632 27.63 -10.60 28.25
C SER A 632 26.13 -10.28 28.21
N TYR A 633 25.27 -11.02 28.90
CA TYR A 633 23.85 -10.65 28.97
C TYR A 633 23.66 -9.34 29.76
N LEU A 634 22.81 -8.45 29.26
CA LEU A 634 22.51 -7.15 29.85
C LEU A 634 21.81 -7.35 31.20
N ARG A 635 22.34 -6.69 32.23
CA ARG A 635 21.78 -6.73 33.57
C ARG A 635 21.62 -5.31 34.13
N VAL A 636 20.48 -5.05 34.74
CA VAL A 636 20.21 -3.84 35.54
C VAL A 636 20.21 -4.26 37.00
N GLU A 637 21.09 -3.66 37.82
CA GLU A 637 21.21 -3.99 39.24
C GLU A 637 21.41 -5.51 39.50
N GLY A 638 22.14 -6.18 38.61
CA GLY A 638 22.38 -7.62 38.68
C GLY A 638 21.24 -8.51 38.14
N LYS A 639 20.09 -7.94 37.76
CA LYS A 639 18.95 -8.67 37.20
C LYS A 639 19.02 -8.72 35.67
N PRO A 640 18.88 -9.88 35.00
CA PRO A 640 18.73 -9.95 33.55
C PRO A 640 17.56 -9.10 33.07
N VAL A 641 17.74 -8.41 31.94
CA VAL A 641 16.69 -7.63 31.28
C VAL A 641 15.91 -8.52 30.31
N LEU A 642 14.59 -8.55 30.42
CA LEU A 642 13.68 -9.14 29.43
C LEU A 642 12.79 -8.03 28.87
N TYR A 643 12.88 -7.77 27.57
CA TYR A 643 12.01 -6.83 26.89
C TYR A 643 10.84 -7.59 26.24
N ILE A 644 9.62 -7.05 26.27
CA ILE A 644 8.43 -7.69 25.70
C ILE A 644 7.69 -6.70 24.78
N TRP A 645 7.41 -7.12 23.54
CA TRP A 645 6.87 -6.25 22.50
C TRP A 645 5.40 -5.88 22.68
N VAL A 646 4.53 -6.81 23.11
CA VAL A 646 3.08 -6.55 23.29
C VAL A 646 2.65 -6.95 24.70
N PRO A 647 2.69 -6.02 25.67
CA PRO A 647 2.27 -6.28 27.06
C PRO A 647 0.85 -6.85 27.19
N GLU A 648 -0.09 -6.39 26.38
CA GLU A 648 -1.50 -6.84 26.35
C GLU A 648 -1.61 -8.34 26.02
N ASN A 649 -0.75 -8.85 25.13
CA ASN A 649 -0.76 -10.27 24.77
C ASN A 649 -0.36 -11.14 25.97
N VAL A 650 0.60 -10.71 26.79
CA VAL A 650 0.93 -11.42 28.04
C VAL A 650 -0.31 -11.50 28.94
N THR A 651 -1.02 -10.39 29.09
CA THR A 651 -2.20 -10.29 29.95
C THR A 651 -3.32 -11.19 29.48
N ARG A 652 -3.58 -11.22 28.17
CA ARG A 652 -4.52 -12.15 27.55
C ARG A 652 -4.10 -13.60 27.80
N ASP A 653 -2.85 -13.93 27.50
CA ASP A 653 -2.33 -15.30 27.48
C ASP A 653 -2.31 -15.95 28.87
N VAL A 654 -2.09 -15.16 29.93
CA VAL A 654 -2.12 -15.67 31.32
C VAL A 654 -3.47 -15.49 32.01
N GLY A 655 -4.47 -14.94 31.31
CA GLY A 655 -5.84 -14.83 31.81
C GLY A 655 -6.10 -13.68 32.78
N GLY A 656 -5.42 -12.54 32.62
CA GLY A 656 -5.71 -11.29 33.32
C GLY A 656 -4.56 -10.73 34.18
N SER A 657 -4.68 -9.45 34.55
CA SER A 657 -3.62 -8.67 35.21
C SER A 657 -3.16 -9.23 36.56
N GLU A 658 -4.05 -9.84 37.34
CA GLU A 658 -3.68 -10.49 38.61
C GLU A 658 -2.72 -11.67 38.38
N ASN A 659 -2.94 -12.45 37.31
CA ASN A 659 -2.08 -13.57 36.96
C ASN A 659 -0.74 -13.11 36.36
N VAL A 660 -0.71 -11.98 35.65
CA VAL A 660 0.55 -11.34 35.21
C VAL A 660 1.43 -11.03 36.40
N ARG A 661 0.88 -10.37 37.43
CA ARG A 661 1.63 -10.04 38.65
C ARG A 661 2.20 -11.29 39.33
N LYS A 662 1.39 -12.34 39.45
CA LYS A 662 1.81 -13.62 40.07
C LYS A 662 2.94 -14.27 39.27
N VAL A 663 2.77 -14.45 37.96
CA VAL A 663 3.79 -15.12 37.14
C VAL A 663 5.08 -14.32 37.07
N PHE A 664 5.03 -12.98 37.05
CA PHE A 664 6.24 -12.16 37.08
C PHE A 664 7.02 -12.32 38.39
N GLU A 665 6.33 -12.42 39.54
CA GLU A 665 7.02 -12.67 40.80
C GLU A 665 7.62 -14.08 40.87
N GLU A 666 6.92 -15.09 40.33
CA GLU A 666 7.44 -16.45 40.18
C GLU A 666 8.67 -16.49 39.27
N MET A 667 8.65 -15.78 38.14
CA MET A 667 9.80 -15.66 37.23
C MET A 667 10.99 -15.02 37.95
N ARG A 668 10.77 -13.92 38.70
CA ARG A 668 11.82 -13.27 39.49
C ARG A 668 12.39 -14.21 40.54
N GLN A 669 11.54 -14.97 41.23
CA GLN A 669 11.98 -15.93 42.24
C GLN A 669 12.81 -17.05 41.63
N GLU A 670 12.41 -17.59 40.48
CA GLU A 670 13.20 -18.63 39.81
C GLU A 670 14.55 -18.09 39.33
N CYS A 671 14.60 -16.88 38.78
CA CYS A 671 15.88 -16.23 38.48
C CYS A 671 16.76 -16.06 39.73
N ARG A 672 16.18 -15.70 40.89
CA ARG A 672 16.92 -15.66 42.18
C ARG A 672 17.44 -17.05 42.57
N ASN A 673 16.62 -18.10 42.45
CA ASN A 673 17.01 -19.48 42.74
C ASN A 673 18.20 -19.93 41.87
N ARG A 674 18.29 -19.42 40.63
CA ARG A 674 19.38 -19.67 39.68
C ARG A 674 20.57 -18.70 39.83
N GLY A 675 20.57 -17.82 40.84
CA GLY A 675 21.68 -16.90 41.12
C GLY A 675 21.71 -15.62 40.27
N LEU A 676 20.62 -15.28 39.57
CA LEU A 676 20.53 -14.14 38.66
C LEU A 676 19.93 -12.86 39.29
N GLY A 677 19.84 -12.78 40.62
CA GLY A 677 19.40 -11.56 41.33
C GLY A 677 17.92 -11.16 41.17
N GLY A 678 17.17 -11.79 40.26
CA GLY A 678 15.78 -11.48 39.93
C GLY A 678 15.58 -11.37 38.42
N LEU A 679 14.59 -10.60 37.98
CA LEU A 679 14.33 -10.31 36.57
C LEU A 679 13.86 -8.86 36.46
N TYR A 680 14.33 -8.14 35.43
CA TYR A 680 13.91 -6.78 35.11
C TYR A 680 13.12 -6.79 33.80
N ILE A 681 11.81 -6.56 33.88
CA ILE A 681 10.86 -6.75 32.77
C ILE A 681 10.45 -5.39 32.20
N VAL A 682 10.74 -5.19 30.92
CA VAL A 682 10.42 -3.95 30.18
C VAL A 682 9.31 -4.24 29.17
N GLY A 683 8.23 -3.47 29.21
CA GLY A 683 7.12 -3.57 28.25
C GLY A 683 7.11 -2.43 27.24
N CYS A 684 6.82 -2.75 25.97
CA CYS A 684 6.70 -1.74 24.92
C CYS A 684 5.38 -0.95 25.01
N VAL A 685 5.47 0.37 25.10
CA VAL A 685 4.35 1.31 25.01
C VAL A 685 4.80 2.52 24.19
N GLY A 686 4.53 2.54 22.89
CA GLY A 686 4.93 3.65 22.02
C GLY A 686 4.04 4.91 22.09
N SER A 687 2.93 4.88 22.85
CA SER A 687 1.85 5.87 22.75
C SER A 687 1.62 6.69 24.04
N LYS A 688 0.74 7.69 23.97
CA LYS A 688 0.28 8.53 25.11
C LYS A 688 -0.86 7.86 25.90
N SER A 689 -0.70 6.59 26.28
CA SER A 689 -1.77 5.83 26.94
C SER A 689 -1.59 5.76 28.46
N GLU A 690 -2.28 6.64 29.19
CA GLU A 690 -2.29 6.62 30.66
C GLU A 690 -2.83 5.31 31.22
N GLN A 691 -3.96 4.83 30.69
CA GLN A 691 -4.59 3.58 31.13
C GLN A 691 -3.63 2.39 31.00
N HIS A 692 -2.90 2.31 29.89
CA HIS A 692 -1.95 1.22 29.65
C HIS A 692 -0.79 1.28 30.66
N LEU A 693 -0.18 2.46 30.85
CA LEU A 693 0.95 2.61 31.78
C LEU A 693 0.56 2.30 33.23
N ARG A 694 -0.63 2.75 33.69
CA ARG A 694 -1.12 2.44 35.05
C ARG A 694 -1.39 0.96 35.25
N ARG A 695 -2.02 0.31 34.26
CA ARG A 695 -2.25 -1.15 34.29
C ARG A 695 -0.93 -1.91 34.40
N MET A 696 0.08 -1.52 33.63
CA MET A 696 1.40 -2.15 33.70
C MET A 696 2.07 -1.92 35.07
N ALA A 697 1.96 -0.74 35.66
CA ALA A 697 2.45 -0.52 37.01
C ALA A 697 1.78 -1.46 38.02
N GLU A 698 0.47 -1.69 37.91
CA GLU A 698 -0.26 -2.63 38.74
C GLU A 698 0.13 -4.10 38.47
N GLU A 699 0.38 -4.47 37.22
CA GLU A 699 0.81 -5.82 36.81
C GLU A 699 2.24 -6.14 37.24
N GLY A 700 3.00 -5.16 37.72
CA GLY A 700 4.35 -5.35 38.24
C GLY A 700 5.42 -5.38 37.15
N TRP A 701 5.22 -4.66 36.05
CA TRP A 701 6.28 -4.35 35.09
C TRP A 701 7.34 -3.44 35.75
N ASP A 702 8.62 -3.62 35.43
CA ASP A 702 9.68 -2.80 36.04
C ASP A 702 9.84 -1.45 35.32
N ALA A 703 9.62 -1.43 34.00
CA ALA A 703 9.62 -0.22 33.20
C ALA A 703 8.78 -0.35 31.92
N SER A 704 8.34 0.78 31.36
CA SER A 704 7.99 0.90 29.95
C SER A 704 9.18 1.37 29.13
N SER A 705 9.13 1.11 27.83
CA SER A 705 9.92 1.79 26.81
C SER A 705 9.18 1.70 25.48
N ALA A 706 9.85 1.85 24.33
CA ALA A 706 9.22 1.67 23.03
C ALA A 706 10.13 0.96 22.01
N TYR A 707 9.51 0.22 21.10
CA TYR A 707 10.08 -0.28 19.84
C TYR A 707 9.51 0.62 18.75
N GLY A 708 10.09 1.82 18.65
CA GLY A 708 9.50 2.97 17.96
C GLY A 708 8.38 3.62 18.78
N ASN A 709 8.36 4.96 18.87
CA ASN A 709 7.17 5.62 19.42
C ASN A 709 6.12 5.75 18.32
N SER A 710 4.86 5.53 18.69
CA SER A 710 3.71 5.71 17.80
C SER A 710 3.71 7.12 17.22
N TRP A 711 3.22 7.26 16.00
CA TRP A 711 3.00 8.56 15.37
C TRP A 711 1.55 8.60 14.88
N TRP A 712 1.09 9.80 14.56
CA TRP A 712 -0.21 10.03 13.96
C TRP A 712 -0.08 10.94 12.74
N TYR A 713 -1.06 10.88 11.85
CA TYR A 713 -1.08 11.74 10.66
C TYR A 713 -1.08 13.22 11.08
N PRO A 714 -0.11 14.02 10.60
CA PRO A 714 -0.18 15.46 10.78
C PRO A 714 -1.30 16.06 9.93
N ALA A 715 -1.77 17.25 10.29
CA ALA A 715 -2.81 17.95 9.54
C ALA A 715 -2.38 18.32 8.11
N VAL A 716 -1.07 18.54 7.91
CA VAL A 716 -0.47 18.87 6.61
C VAL A 716 0.23 17.64 6.07
N ILE A 717 -0.30 17.10 4.97
CA ILE A 717 0.29 16.00 4.21
C ILE A 717 0.39 16.39 2.74
N GLN A 718 1.37 15.83 2.04
CA GLN A 718 1.59 16.01 0.61
C GLN A 718 1.48 14.67 -0.10
N ARG A 719 0.97 14.65 -1.34
CA ARG A 719 1.02 13.46 -2.19
C ARG A 719 2.41 13.36 -2.84
N CYS A 720 3.05 12.21 -2.65
CA CYS A 720 4.38 11.85 -3.12
C CYS A 720 4.28 10.57 -3.96
N GLY A 721 3.86 10.67 -5.23
CA GLY A 721 3.60 9.49 -6.07
C GLY A 721 2.39 8.68 -5.59
N ASP A 722 2.55 7.37 -5.39
CA ASP A 722 1.54 6.48 -4.81
C ASP A 722 1.44 6.58 -3.28
N PHE A 723 2.28 7.44 -2.67
CA PHE A 723 2.36 7.63 -1.23
C PHE A 723 1.90 9.04 -0.84
N ILE A 724 1.66 9.22 0.45
CA ILE A 724 1.52 10.50 1.12
C ILE A 724 2.68 10.69 2.09
N CYS A 725 3.13 11.92 2.25
CA CYS A 725 4.33 12.26 2.99
C CYS A 725 4.08 13.48 3.87
N ALA A 726 4.83 13.61 4.96
CA ALA A 726 4.88 14.85 5.74
C ALA A 726 6.32 15.16 6.20
N PRO A 727 6.66 16.44 6.40
CA PRO A 727 7.99 16.83 6.85
C PRO A 727 8.36 16.23 8.21
N TYR A 728 9.60 15.75 8.32
CA TYR A 728 10.15 15.10 9.52
C TYR A 728 10.05 15.92 10.81
N GLU A 729 9.99 17.25 10.75
CA GLU A 729 9.79 18.12 11.91
C GLU A 729 8.53 17.75 12.70
N GLY A 730 7.44 17.41 11.99
CA GLY A 730 6.22 16.94 12.63
C GLY A 730 6.44 15.63 13.39
N PHE A 731 7.33 14.75 12.91
CA PHE A 731 7.71 13.54 13.63
C PHE A 731 8.50 13.87 14.89
N VAL A 732 9.48 14.78 14.82
CA VAL A 732 10.26 15.24 15.99
C VAL A 732 9.33 15.79 17.08
N ASP A 733 8.37 16.62 16.70
CA ASP A 733 7.40 17.20 17.64
C ASP A 733 6.53 16.12 18.31
N GLN A 734 6.06 15.14 17.55
CA GLN A 734 5.27 14.02 18.10
C GLN A 734 6.09 13.14 19.05
N GLN A 735 7.34 12.82 18.70
CA GLN A 735 8.25 12.07 19.58
C GLN A 735 8.46 12.83 20.89
N GLU A 736 8.74 14.14 20.83
CA GLU A 736 8.91 14.97 22.03
C GLU A 736 7.65 14.99 22.90
N GLU A 737 6.46 15.08 22.29
CA GLU A 737 5.19 15.08 23.00
C GLU A 737 4.96 13.77 23.77
N ILE A 738 5.28 12.62 23.17
CA ILE A 738 5.17 11.31 23.84
C ILE A 738 6.15 11.22 25.01
N LEU A 739 7.40 11.65 24.81
CA LEU A 739 8.42 11.63 25.86
C LEU A 739 8.03 12.54 27.04
N LYS A 740 7.52 13.74 26.77
CA LYS A 740 7.01 14.66 27.81
C LYS A 740 5.83 14.06 28.55
N PHE A 741 4.83 13.54 27.82
CA PHE A 741 3.64 12.94 28.41
C PHE A 741 4.00 11.84 29.40
N LYS A 742 4.87 10.90 29.02
CA LYS A 742 5.26 9.80 29.90
C LYS A 742 6.06 10.29 31.12
N ASN A 743 6.96 11.25 30.91
CA ASN A 743 7.75 11.84 31.99
C ASN A 743 6.88 12.60 33.00
N GLU A 744 5.89 13.36 32.53
CA GLU A 744 4.96 14.12 33.36
C GLU A 744 3.95 13.22 34.08
N LEU A 745 3.42 12.21 33.39
CA LEU A 745 2.50 11.24 33.96
C LEU A 745 3.18 10.40 35.06
N ASN A 746 4.43 9.96 34.80
CA ASN A 746 5.27 9.19 35.71
C ASN A 746 4.53 8.00 36.37
N ALA A 747 3.63 7.33 35.62
CA ALA A 747 2.85 6.21 36.12
C ALA A 747 3.67 4.92 36.25
N LEU A 748 4.69 4.76 35.42
CA LEU A 748 5.64 3.66 35.39
C LEU A 748 7.00 4.24 34.95
N PRO A 749 8.15 3.77 35.48
CA PRO A 749 9.46 4.17 34.98
C PRO A 749 9.54 3.94 33.46
N ASP A 750 9.95 4.96 32.69
CA ASP A 750 10.03 4.85 31.23
C ASP A 750 11.47 5.03 30.74
N ILE A 751 12.08 3.97 30.22
CA ILE A 751 13.38 4.05 29.54
C ILE A 751 13.14 4.77 28.22
N THR A 752 13.77 5.94 28.05
CA THR A 752 13.54 6.80 26.88
C THR A 752 13.93 6.07 25.60
N ALA A 753 12.99 5.94 24.68
CA ALA A 753 13.23 5.41 23.35
C ALA A 753 13.11 6.52 22.30
N VAL A 754 14.06 6.58 21.37
CA VAL A 754 14.09 7.54 20.26
C VAL A 754 14.19 6.78 18.95
N MET A 755 13.41 7.21 17.96
CA MET A 755 13.39 6.63 16.63
C MET A 755 13.91 7.63 15.61
N MET A 756 14.78 7.18 14.69
CA MET A 756 15.44 8.10 13.73
C MET A 756 14.49 8.63 12.65
N GLY A 757 13.35 7.99 12.44
CA GLY A 757 12.32 8.35 11.45
C GLY A 757 11.39 7.20 11.18
N TRP A 758 10.57 7.27 10.14
CA TRP A 758 9.73 6.14 9.72
C TRP A 758 9.35 6.25 8.26
N ASP A 759 9.72 5.23 7.49
CA ASP A 759 9.54 5.14 6.05
C ASP A 759 9.40 3.68 5.62
N SER A 760 8.18 3.16 5.75
CA SER A 760 7.82 1.77 5.50
C SER A 760 7.52 1.44 4.03
N ARG A 761 7.90 2.33 3.10
CA ARG A 761 7.69 2.12 1.65
C ARG A 761 8.23 0.79 1.12
N PRO A 762 9.35 0.21 1.62
CA PRO A 762 9.75 -1.14 1.21
C PRO A 762 8.78 -2.24 1.61
N TRP A 763 8.19 -2.17 2.81
CA TRP A 763 7.20 -3.14 3.30
C TRP A 763 5.79 -2.90 2.75
N LYS A 764 5.50 -1.67 2.31
CA LYS A 764 4.18 -1.25 1.82
C LYS A 764 3.06 -1.46 2.84
N GLU A 765 3.38 -1.35 4.13
CA GLU A 765 2.40 -1.49 5.23
C GLU A 765 1.38 -0.35 5.25
N THR A 766 1.77 0.80 4.74
CA THR A 766 0.93 1.99 4.60
C THR A 766 1.28 2.75 3.33
N GLN A 767 0.45 3.73 3.00
CA GLN A 767 0.74 4.73 1.99
C GLN A 767 1.49 5.95 2.54
N PHE A 768 1.79 6.03 3.85
CA PHE A 768 2.44 7.18 4.48
C PHE A 768 3.92 6.99 4.82
N PHE A 769 4.72 8.07 4.74
CA PHE A 769 6.08 8.12 5.29
C PHE A 769 6.47 9.55 5.73
N TRP A 770 7.46 9.67 6.62
CA TRP A 770 8.05 10.97 6.96
C TRP A 770 9.18 11.31 5.99
N SER A 771 9.05 12.44 5.29
CA SER A 771 10.03 12.92 4.32
C SER A 771 11.10 13.79 4.98
N GLU A 772 12.23 14.01 4.30
CA GLU A 772 13.29 14.94 4.73
C GLU A 772 13.91 14.59 6.09
N ASN A 773 14.04 13.31 6.38
CA ASN A 773 14.79 12.84 7.54
C ASN A 773 16.30 13.02 7.30
N THR A 774 16.94 13.93 8.04
CA THR A 774 18.38 14.20 7.96
C THR A 774 19.07 14.05 9.33
N PRO A 775 20.39 13.81 9.38
CA PRO A 775 21.15 13.77 10.63
C PRO A 775 20.99 15.03 11.49
N GLU A 776 20.85 16.22 10.89
CA GLU A 776 20.65 17.47 11.61
C GLU A 776 19.31 17.50 12.37
N LYS A 777 18.22 17.05 11.73
CA LYS A 777 16.91 16.96 12.39
C LYS A 777 16.87 15.82 13.41
N PHE A 778 17.57 14.72 13.15
CA PHE A 778 17.76 13.65 14.14
C PHE A 778 18.55 14.14 15.37
N ARG A 779 19.56 14.99 15.17
CA ARG A 779 20.31 15.64 16.25
C ARG A 779 19.40 16.51 17.12
N GLU A 780 18.48 17.24 16.51
CA GLU A 780 17.48 18.01 17.25
C GLU A 780 16.62 17.11 18.14
N LEU A 781 16.09 16.00 17.59
CA LEU A 781 15.34 15.01 18.37
C LEU A 781 16.16 14.46 19.54
N CYS A 782 17.43 14.08 19.29
CA CYS A 782 18.34 13.59 20.32
C CYS A 782 18.56 14.63 21.44
N MET A 783 18.74 15.91 21.08
CA MET A 783 18.91 16.99 22.06
C MET A 783 17.63 17.25 22.87
N ARG A 784 16.46 17.21 22.25
CA ARG A 784 15.15 17.32 22.93
C ARG A 784 14.94 16.13 23.89
N ALA A 785 15.22 14.91 23.45
CA ALA A 785 15.15 13.71 24.28
C ALA A 785 16.12 13.78 25.47
N LYS A 786 17.37 14.19 25.24
CA LYS A 786 18.38 14.39 26.29
C LYS A 786 17.90 15.38 27.35
N LYS A 787 17.31 16.50 26.95
CA LYS A 787 16.76 17.51 27.87
C LYS A 787 15.64 16.94 28.75
N ILE A 788 14.77 16.09 28.20
CA ILE A 788 13.70 15.41 28.95
C ILE A 788 14.30 14.36 29.89
N MET A 789 15.29 13.58 29.44
CA MET A 789 15.99 12.62 30.31
C MET A 789 16.67 13.32 31.49
N ASP A 790 17.32 14.46 31.25
CA ASP A 790 18.02 15.22 32.29
C ASP A 790 17.05 15.86 33.31
N SER A 791 15.76 15.99 33.00
CA SER A 791 14.75 16.48 33.94
C SER A 791 14.10 15.39 34.78
N LYS A 792 14.36 14.11 34.48
CA LYS A 792 13.84 12.96 35.25
C LYS A 792 14.35 13.00 36.69
N THR A 793 13.42 12.89 37.63
CA THR A 793 13.70 12.84 39.08
C THR A 793 13.90 11.43 39.60
N SER A 794 13.67 10.41 38.77
CA SER A 794 13.78 9.00 39.12
C SER A 794 15.23 8.56 39.40
N SER A 795 15.39 7.37 39.96
CA SER A 795 16.68 6.83 40.42
C SER A 795 17.11 5.51 39.75
N GLY A 796 16.26 4.92 38.90
CA GLY A 796 16.55 3.68 38.20
C GLY A 796 17.25 3.90 36.84
N PRO A 797 17.43 2.84 36.03
CA PRO A 797 18.12 2.92 34.74
C PRO A 797 17.44 3.89 33.76
N GLU A 798 16.14 4.16 33.91
CA GLU A 798 15.36 5.09 33.08
C GLU A 798 15.84 6.55 33.14
N LYS A 799 16.60 6.91 34.19
CA LYS A 799 17.17 8.26 34.36
C LYS A 799 18.22 8.59 33.32
N ASN A 800 19.04 7.61 32.95
CA ASN A 800 20.24 7.82 32.14
C ASN A 800 20.38 6.83 30.98
N THR A 801 19.44 5.91 30.79
CA THR A 801 19.42 4.99 29.66
C THR A 801 18.54 5.52 28.53
N ILE A 802 19.09 5.51 27.31
CA ILE A 802 18.36 5.77 26.07
C ILE A 802 18.44 4.55 25.16
N ILE A 803 17.33 4.22 24.51
CA ILE A 803 17.24 3.15 23.51
C ILE A 803 16.97 3.79 22.15
N PHE A 804 17.80 3.50 21.16
CA PHE A 804 17.53 3.86 19.77
C PHE A 804 16.80 2.72 19.06
N CYS A 805 15.59 2.99 18.59
CA CYS A 805 14.93 2.10 17.64
C CYS A 805 15.11 2.64 16.21
N CYS A 806 15.77 1.91 15.33
CA CYS A 806 16.40 0.61 15.55
C CYS A 806 17.78 0.58 14.89
N TRP A 807 18.62 -0.40 15.21
CA TRP A 807 19.92 -0.57 14.54
C TRP A 807 19.70 -0.73 13.03
N ASN A 808 18.86 -1.69 12.64
CA ASN A 808 18.78 -2.18 11.28
C ASN A 808 17.35 -2.53 10.83
N GLU A 809 16.31 -1.81 11.26
CA GLU A 809 14.96 -2.02 10.72
C GLU A 809 14.80 -1.32 9.36
N PHE A 810 15.47 -1.85 8.35
CA PHE A 810 15.53 -1.24 7.02
C PHE A 810 14.21 -1.21 6.29
N GLY A 811 13.23 -2.05 6.64
CA GLY A 811 12.01 -2.10 5.86
C GLY A 811 10.89 -1.23 6.41
N GLU A 812 10.81 -1.03 7.72
CA GLU A 812 9.98 0.04 8.31
C GLU A 812 10.65 1.42 8.19
N GLY A 813 11.96 1.46 7.89
CA GLY A 813 12.70 2.68 7.60
C GLY A 813 13.17 3.46 8.81
N HIS A 814 13.43 2.79 9.93
CA HIS A 814 14.02 3.38 11.14
C HIS A 814 15.28 2.62 11.56
N TYR A 815 16.41 2.97 10.94
CA TYR A 815 17.70 2.33 11.10
C TYR A 815 18.78 3.37 11.40
N ILE A 816 19.65 3.11 12.38
CA ILE A 816 20.84 3.92 12.67
C ILE A 816 22.13 3.26 12.16
N GLU A 817 22.04 2.03 11.64
CA GLU A 817 23.16 1.35 10.99
C GLU A 817 23.67 2.20 9.81
N PRO A 818 25.00 2.35 9.65
CA PRO A 818 25.56 3.14 8.58
C PRO A 818 25.18 2.61 7.19
N THR A 819 24.66 3.49 6.34
CA THR A 819 24.25 3.16 4.97
C THR A 819 24.81 4.13 3.93
N ARG A 820 24.54 3.87 2.64
CA ARG A 820 24.88 4.77 1.54
C ARG A 820 24.29 6.17 1.71
N GLY A 821 23.09 6.28 2.30
CA GLY A 821 22.37 7.55 2.42
C GLY A 821 23.12 8.60 3.23
N TYR A 822 23.49 8.27 4.47
CA TYR A 822 24.12 9.21 5.41
C TYR A 822 25.42 8.69 6.05
N GLY A 823 25.95 7.56 5.60
CA GLY A 823 27.15 6.96 6.20
C GLY A 823 26.98 6.77 7.70
N PHE A 824 27.96 7.24 8.47
CA PHE A 824 27.96 7.17 9.93
C PHE A 824 27.23 8.32 10.63
N SER A 825 26.67 9.29 9.90
CA SER A 825 26.22 10.55 10.50
C SER A 825 25.13 10.42 11.57
N TYR A 826 24.27 9.40 11.52
CA TYR A 826 23.32 9.13 12.60
C TYR A 826 24.04 8.65 13.88
N LEU A 827 25.06 7.80 13.75
CA LEU A 827 25.88 7.37 14.87
C LEU A 827 26.76 8.51 15.39
N ASP A 828 27.28 9.37 14.52
CA ASP A 828 28.02 10.58 14.90
C ASP A 828 27.19 11.50 15.78
N VAL A 829 25.90 11.66 15.45
CA VAL A 829 24.95 12.42 16.26
C VAL A 829 24.77 11.79 17.63
N ILE A 830 24.61 10.46 17.72
CA ILE A 830 24.49 9.74 19.00
C ILE A 830 25.75 9.97 19.84
N ARG A 831 26.92 9.79 19.22
CA ARG A 831 28.23 10.01 19.84
C ARG A 831 28.37 11.45 20.34
N GLU A 832 28.02 12.45 19.52
CA GLU A 832 28.12 13.87 19.87
C GLU A 832 27.20 14.24 21.05
N VAL A 833 25.95 13.74 21.06
CA VAL A 833 24.94 14.17 22.04
C VAL A 833 25.08 13.46 23.39
N PHE A 834 25.52 12.19 23.39
CA PHE A 834 25.46 11.32 24.57
C PHE A 834 26.83 10.85 25.09
N THR A 835 27.95 11.28 24.49
CA THR A 835 29.30 10.91 24.96
C THR A 835 30.18 12.11 25.26
N ASP A 836 31.25 11.89 26.03
CA ASP A 836 32.28 12.90 26.29
C ASP A 836 33.42 12.85 25.26
N ALA A 837 33.26 12.05 24.21
CA ALA A 837 34.30 11.81 23.22
C ALA A 837 34.37 12.98 22.23
N PRO A 838 35.56 13.27 21.65
CA PRO A 838 35.68 14.31 20.63
C PRO A 838 34.74 14.05 19.44
N LYS A 839 34.14 15.14 18.94
CA LYS A 839 33.32 15.13 17.72
C LYS A 839 34.14 14.65 16.52
N GLU A 840 35.37 15.15 16.39
CA GLU A 840 36.29 14.70 15.35
C GLU A 840 36.75 13.26 15.64
N HIS A 841 36.44 12.36 14.73
CA HIS A 841 36.90 10.99 14.72
C HIS A 841 36.91 10.45 13.29
N MET A 842 37.39 9.22 13.12
CA MET A 842 37.47 8.55 11.82
C MET A 842 36.74 7.23 11.89
N ASP A 843 35.62 7.13 11.19
CA ASP A 843 34.93 5.87 10.96
C ASP A 843 35.59 5.08 9.86
N ILE A 844 35.72 3.78 10.09
CA ILE A 844 36.38 2.86 9.15
C ILE A 844 35.38 1.83 8.65
N ALA A 845 35.32 1.67 7.33
CA ALA A 845 34.57 0.63 6.65
C ALA A 845 35.46 -0.62 6.43
N PRO A 846 34.88 -1.79 6.11
CA PRO A 846 35.65 -2.97 5.75
C PRO A 846 36.67 -2.72 4.64
N GLU A 847 36.27 -1.99 3.59
CA GLU A 847 37.10 -1.70 2.44
C GLU A 847 38.36 -0.89 2.80
N ASP A 848 38.30 -0.06 3.85
CA ASP A 848 39.43 0.75 4.31
C ASP A 848 40.59 -0.08 4.85
N VAL A 849 40.30 -1.31 5.28
CA VAL A 849 41.28 -2.28 5.78
C VAL A 849 41.40 -3.50 4.86
N GLY A 850 40.91 -3.39 3.62
CA GLY A 850 40.99 -4.46 2.62
C GLY A 850 40.11 -5.69 2.91
N LEU A 851 39.01 -5.50 3.64
CA LEU A 851 37.98 -6.50 3.92
C LEU A 851 36.66 -6.13 3.23
N GLY A 852 35.71 -7.07 3.20
CA GLY A 852 34.37 -6.85 2.64
C GLY A 852 34.36 -6.48 1.14
N PRO A 853 33.23 -5.98 0.62
CA PRO A 853 31.91 -6.00 1.27
C PRO A 853 31.46 -7.43 1.58
N TYR A 854 30.59 -7.61 2.58
CA TYR A 854 30.12 -8.93 3.03
C TYR A 854 28.88 -9.41 2.23
N ASP A 855 28.81 -9.08 0.94
CA ASP A 855 27.62 -9.27 0.10
C ASP A 855 27.76 -10.32 -1.01
N SER A 856 28.90 -11.01 -1.10
CA SER A 856 29.20 -12.00 -2.15
C SER A 856 28.14 -13.09 -2.26
N TRP A 857 27.63 -13.58 -1.12
CA TRP A 857 26.57 -14.58 -1.07
C TRP A 857 25.28 -14.06 -1.71
N TYR A 858 24.93 -12.79 -1.48
CA TYR A 858 23.70 -12.19 -2.02
C TYR A 858 23.82 -11.98 -3.52
N GLN A 859 25.00 -11.56 -3.98
CA GLN A 859 25.28 -11.45 -5.41
C GLN A 859 25.17 -12.82 -6.12
N GLU A 860 25.61 -13.90 -5.47
CA GLU A 860 25.47 -15.25 -6.01
C GLU A 860 24.01 -15.72 -6.01
N ALA A 861 23.27 -15.49 -4.91
CA ALA A 861 21.85 -15.82 -4.82
C ALA A 861 21.03 -15.13 -5.92
N LYS A 862 21.35 -13.87 -6.26
CA LYS A 862 20.71 -13.12 -7.36
C LYS A 862 20.94 -13.73 -8.74
N LYS A 863 22.05 -14.44 -8.97
CA LYS A 863 22.32 -15.10 -10.27
C LYS A 863 21.48 -16.35 -10.46
N ILE A 864 21.24 -17.09 -9.37
CA ILE A 864 20.55 -18.39 -9.38
C ILE A 864 19.04 -18.23 -9.50
N ALA A 865 18.48 -17.25 -8.81
CA ALA A 865 17.06 -16.90 -8.90
C ALA A 865 16.96 -15.47 -9.43
N PRO A 866 16.76 -15.26 -10.75
CA PRO A 866 16.44 -13.94 -11.27
C PRO A 866 15.28 -13.37 -10.46
N LEU A 867 15.56 -12.23 -9.83
CA LEU A 867 14.67 -11.57 -8.90
C LEU A 867 13.28 -11.44 -9.50
N ALA A 868 12.29 -11.95 -8.77
CA ALA A 868 10.88 -11.85 -9.13
C ALA A 868 10.51 -10.39 -9.39
N GLY A 869 10.45 -10.05 -10.67
CA GLY A 869 9.46 -9.12 -11.19
C GLY A 869 8.21 -9.90 -11.57
N VAL A 870 7.16 -9.16 -11.88
CA VAL A 870 5.98 -9.73 -12.51
C VAL A 870 6.39 -10.35 -13.85
N SER A 871 6.24 -11.67 -13.98
CA SER A 871 6.67 -12.41 -15.16
C SER A 871 5.70 -12.20 -16.32
N THR A 872 6.24 -12.07 -17.53
CA THR A 872 5.50 -12.09 -18.79
C THR A 872 5.69 -13.40 -19.56
N ASP A 873 6.40 -14.37 -18.96
CA ASP A 873 6.59 -15.68 -19.57
C ASP A 873 5.23 -16.39 -19.71
N THR A 874 5.06 -17.08 -20.83
CA THR A 874 3.90 -17.93 -21.09
C THR A 874 4.29 -19.38 -21.38
N VAL A 875 5.59 -19.69 -21.26
CA VAL A 875 6.17 -21.02 -21.46
C VAL A 875 7.27 -21.24 -20.42
N TRP A 876 7.12 -22.27 -19.60
CA TRP A 876 8.09 -22.72 -18.60
C TRP A 876 8.55 -24.14 -18.94
N GLN A 877 9.86 -24.32 -19.16
CA GLN A 877 10.49 -25.61 -19.46
C GLN A 877 11.96 -25.59 -19.03
N GLY A 878 12.55 -26.75 -18.74
CA GLY A 878 13.92 -26.83 -18.27
C GLY A 878 14.10 -26.10 -16.93
N GLU A 879 15.22 -25.37 -16.78
CA GLU A 879 15.50 -24.58 -15.57
C GLU A 879 14.46 -23.48 -15.30
N LYS A 880 13.73 -23.00 -16.32
CA LYS A 880 12.65 -22.00 -16.12
C LYS A 880 11.50 -22.54 -15.29
N LEU A 881 11.36 -23.85 -15.09
CA LEU A 881 10.36 -24.40 -14.18
C LEU A 881 10.66 -24.09 -12.70
N GLY A 882 11.91 -23.72 -12.36
CA GLY A 882 12.33 -23.48 -10.98
C GLY A 882 11.67 -22.27 -10.32
N VAL A 883 10.97 -21.43 -11.09
CA VAL A 883 10.16 -20.31 -10.57
C VAL A 883 8.82 -20.75 -9.98
N TRP A 884 8.37 -21.97 -10.28
CA TRP A 884 7.16 -22.54 -9.69
C TRP A 884 7.45 -23.07 -8.29
N THR A 885 6.64 -22.68 -7.32
CA THR A 885 6.83 -23.05 -5.90
C THR A 885 5.75 -24.01 -5.43
N GLY A 886 6.08 -24.86 -4.46
CA GLY A 886 5.09 -25.75 -3.84
C GLY A 886 4.30 -25.06 -2.75
N MET A 887 3.01 -25.38 -2.67
CA MET A 887 2.11 -24.98 -1.60
C MET A 887 1.15 -26.14 -1.25
N MET A 888 0.40 -25.98 -0.15
CA MET A 888 -0.74 -26.85 0.22
C MET A 888 -0.44 -28.36 0.37
N GLY A 889 0.81 -28.76 0.58
CA GLY A 889 1.19 -30.16 0.82
C GLY A 889 2.03 -30.78 -0.29
N LEU A 890 3.04 -30.05 -0.75
CA LEU A 890 4.12 -30.58 -1.57
C LEU A 890 5.42 -30.60 -0.76
N LYS A 891 6.21 -31.66 -0.94
CA LYS A 891 7.60 -31.74 -0.48
C LYS A 891 8.53 -32.08 -1.64
N ASP A 892 9.82 -31.93 -1.40
CA ASP A 892 10.89 -32.27 -2.35
C ASP A 892 10.73 -31.55 -3.71
N VAL A 893 10.20 -30.32 -3.68
CA VAL A 893 10.00 -29.50 -4.88
C VAL A 893 11.35 -29.03 -5.39
N ALA A 894 11.76 -29.53 -6.56
CA ALA A 894 13.03 -29.19 -7.17
C ALA A 894 12.99 -29.44 -8.67
N VAL A 895 13.75 -28.65 -9.43
CA VAL A 895 14.06 -28.95 -10.83
C VAL A 895 15.30 -29.86 -10.87
N LYS A 896 15.18 -31.00 -11.56
CA LYS A 896 16.28 -31.94 -11.80
C LYS A 896 16.29 -32.30 -13.28
N ASP A 897 17.43 -32.12 -13.93
CA ASP A 897 17.60 -32.39 -15.37
C ASP A 897 16.51 -31.70 -16.23
N GLY A 898 16.12 -30.48 -15.85
CA GLY A 898 15.08 -29.72 -16.54
C GLY A 898 13.63 -30.19 -16.30
N ILE A 899 13.39 -31.07 -15.33
CA ILE A 899 12.06 -31.57 -14.94
C ILE A 899 11.74 -31.09 -13.53
N LEU A 900 10.59 -30.47 -13.33
CA LEU A 900 10.09 -30.11 -12.01
C LEU A 900 9.51 -31.34 -11.32
N THR A 901 10.08 -31.70 -10.19
CA THR A 901 9.73 -32.89 -9.40
C THR A 901 9.12 -32.49 -8.06
N ALA A 902 8.12 -33.22 -7.59
CA ALA A 902 7.56 -33.08 -6.25
C ALA A 902 6.86 -34.37 -5.78
N VAL A 903 6.58 -34.44 -4.47
CA VAL A 903 5.75 -35.50 -3.87
C VAL A 903 4.63 -34.88 -3.04
N SER A 904 3.39 -35.33 -3.26
CA SER A 904 2.26 -34.88 -2.44
C SER A 904 2.29 -35.47 -1.03
N THR A 905 2.03 -34.63 -0.04
CA THR A 905 1.87 -34.98 1.39
C THR A 905 0.45 -34.73 1.90
N SER A 906 -0.46 -34.33 1.02
CA SER A 906 -1.87 -34.09 1.32
C SER A 906 -2.74 -34.52 0.12
N ALA A 907 -4.06 -34.42 0.27
CA ALA A 907 -5.01 -34.60 -0.84
C ALA A 907 -5.28 -33.32 -1.64
N ASP A 908 -4.67 -32.19 -1.27
CA ASP A 908 -4.80 -30.89 -1.94
C ASP A 908 -3.43 -30.25 -2.24
N PRO A 909 -2.47 -30.97 -2.86
CA PRO A 909 -1.18 -30.41 -3.22
C PRO A 909 -1.34 -29.39 -4.34
N ALA A 910 -0.55 -28.30 -4.32
CA ALA A 910 -0.60 -27.32 -5.39
C ALA A 910 0.77 -26.70 -5.70
N PHE A 911 1.01 -26.40 -6.97
CA PHE A 911 2.09 -25.52 -7.41
C PHE A 911 1.53 -24.11 -7.64
N SER A 912 2.32 -23.10 -7.32
CA SER A 912 2.02 -21.70 -7.64
C SER A 912 3.04 -21.15 -8.63
N SER A 913 2.55 -20.48 -9.66
CA SER A 913 3.38 -19.72 -10.59
C SER A 913 4.01 -18.51 -9.88
N PRO A 914 5.04 -17.88 -10.46
CA PRO A 914 5.37 -16.50 -10.10
C PRO A 914 4.17 -15.57 -10.34
N GLU A 915 4.25 -14.34 -9.83
CA GLU A 915 3.32 -13.28 -10.22
C GLU A 915 3.40 -13.03 -11.74
N LEU A 916 2.26 -12.86 -12.40
CA LEU A 916 2.14 -12.75 -13.85
C LEU A 916 1.58 -11.39 -14.30
N LYS A 917 1.96 -10.96 -15.50
CA LYS A 917 1.35 -9.84 -16.24
C LYS A 917 1.15 -10.28 -17.68
N VAL A 918 0.12 -11.10 -17.89
CA VAL A 918 -0.16 -11.71 -19.18
C VAL A 918 -1.60 -11.39 -19.59
N ARG A 919 -1.79 -10.94 -20.84
CA ARG A 919 -3.15 -10.68 -21.38
C ARG A 919 -3.83 -12.02 -21.66
N ALA A 920 -4.67 -12.48 -20.73
CA ALA A 920 -5.28 -13.81 -20.74
C ALA A 920 -6.06 -14.09 -22.03
N ASN A 921 -6.79 -13.10 -22.55
CA ASN A 921 -7.61 -13.21 -23.76
C ASN A 921 -6.84 -13.61 -25.03
N ARG A 922 -5.50 -13.59 -25.02
CA ARG A 922 -4.68 -14.08 -26.14
C ARG A 922 -4.55 -15.60 -26.18
N TYR A 923 -4.94 -16.28 -25.11
CA TYR A 923 -4.76 -17.71 -24.92
C TYR A 923 -6.10 -18.36 -24.63
N SER A 924 -6.29 -19.56 -25.14
CA SER A 924 -7.51 -20.35 -24.98
C SER A 924 -7.28 -21.63 -24.19
N LYS A 925 -6.01 -22.03 -24.01
CA LYS A 925 -5.60 -23.26 -23.34
C LYS A 925 -4.41 -23.02 -22.42
N ILE A 926 -4.33 -23.84 -21.38
CA ILE A 926 -3.09 -24.09 -20.65
C ILE A 926 -2.75 -25.56 -20.82
N ILE A 927 -1.50 -25.85 -21.15
CA ILE A 927 -1.02 -27.22 -21.36
C ILE A 927 0.10 -27.51 -20.38
N VAL A 928 -0.05 -28.62 -19.65
CA VAL A 928 0.95 -29.14 -18.73
C VAL A 928 1.44 -30.48 -19.25
N ASP A 929 2.69 -30.56 -19.72
CA ASP A 929 3.33 -31.83 -20.09
C ASP A 929 3.90 -32.48 -18.82
N MET A 930 3.25 -33.53 -18.33
CA MET A 930 3.57 -34.13 -17.03
C MET A 930 3.35 -35.64 -17.00
N ARG A 931 3.93 -36.28 -15.98
CA ARG A 931 3.57 -37.64 -15.56
C ARG A 931 3.34 -37.69 -14.05
N VAL A 932 2.47 -38.60 -13.64
CA VAL A 932 2.14 -38.86 -12.24
C VAL A 932 2.19 -40.35 -11.93
N SER A 933 2.59 -40.68 -10.71
CA SER A 933 2.58 -42.08 -10.23
C SER A 933 1.18 -42.64 -9.93
N LYS A 934 0.17 -41.77 -9.77
CA LYS A 934 -1.25 -42.14 -9.61
C LYS A 934 -2.10 -41.14 -10.41
N GLY A 935 -2.92 -41.67 -11.33
CA GLY A 935 -3.82 -40.85 -12.15
C GLY A 935 -5.04 -40.41 -11.37
N GLY A 936 -5.62 -39.26 -11.74
CA GLY A 936 -6.77 -38.71 -11.05
C GLY A 936 -7.17 -37.33 -11.59
N PRO A 937 -8.17 -36.69 -10.96
CA PRO A 937 -8.53 -35.32 -11.30
C PRO A 937 -7.37 -34.37 -11.00
N CYS A 938 -7.20 -33.38 -11.86
CA CYS A 938 -6.30 -32.26 -11.67
C CYS A 938 -7.01 -30.97 -12.08
N GLN A 939 -6.61 -29.86 -11.50
CA GLN A 939 -7.29 -28.58 -11.67
C GLN A 939 -6.26 -27.46 -11.83
N ILE A 940 -6.59 -26.44 -12.61
CA ILE A 940 -5.81 -25.21 -12.66
C ILE A 940 -6.74 -24.05 -12.29
N PHE A 941 -6.29 -23.23 -11.35
CA PHE A 941 -6.92 -21.98 -10.95
C PHE A 941 -6.12 -20.81 -11.50
N TRP A 942 -6.78 -19.69 -11.71
CA TRP A 942 -6.12 -18.43 -12.04
C TRP A 942 -6.64 -17.27 -11.20
N THR A 943 -5.85 -16.22 -11.15
CA THR A 943 -6.28 -14.91 -10.68
C THR A 943 -6.11 -13.88 -11.80
N THR A 944 -6.91 -12.82 -11.75
CA THR A 944 -6.80 -11.69 -12.66
C THR A 944 -6.80 -10.38 -11.87
N SER A 945 -6.57 -9.23 -12.51
CA SER A 945 -6.79 -7.92 -11.88
C SER A 945 -8.21 -7.76 -11.31
N GLU A 946 -9.20 -8.41 -11.92
CA GLU A 946 -10.60 -8.35 -11.49
C GLU A 946 -10.92 -9.37 -10.38
N MET A 947 -10.15 -10.46 -10.32
CA MET A 947 -10.31 -11.53 -9.33
C MET A 947 -8.96 -11.83 -8.67
N PRO A 948 -8.60 -11.09 -7.61
CA PRO A 948 -7.29 -11.22 -6.98
C PRO A 948 -7.14 -12.46 -6.08
N ARG A 949 -8.13 -13.38 -6.08
CA ARG A 949 -8.13 -14.59 -5.26
C ARG A 949 -8.57 -15.78 -6.07
N HIS A 950 -7.87 -16.90 -5.90
CA HIS A 950 -8.30 -18.18 -6.45
C HIS A 950 -9.68 -18.55 -5.91
N ASN A 951 -10.57 -18.90 -6.81
CA ASN A 951 -11.93 -19.32 -6.51
C ASN A 951 -12.40 -20.34 -7.55
N GLU A 952 -13.40 -21.14 -7.18
CA GLU A 952 -13.87 -22.25 -8.01
C GLU A 952 -14.34 -21.83 -9.42
N PRO A 953 -15.08 -20.71 -9.59
CA PRO A 953 -15.44 -20.22 -10.93
C PRO A 953 -14.24 -19.92 -11.83
N ALA A 954 -13.13 -19.43 -11.29
CA ALA A 954 -11.89 -19.14 -12.00
C ALA A 954 -10.96 -20.37 -12.08
N SER A 955 -11.48 -21.49 -12.57
CA SER A 955 -10.74 -22.74 -12.70
C SER A 955 -11.11 -23.56 -13.94
N ALA A 956 -10.23 -24.50 -14.29
CA ALA A 956 -10.46 -25.50 -15.31
C ALA A 956 -9.97 -26.87 -14.84
N HIS A 957 -10.65 -27.92 -15.27
CA HIS A 957 -10.42 -29.29 -14.82
C HIS A 957 -9.90 -30.17 -15.95
N ALA A 958 -9.06 -31.14 -15.58
CA ALA A 958 -8.59 -32.20 -16.47
C ALA A 958 -8.35 -33.49 -15.65
N THR A 959 -7.78 -34.51 -16.29
CA THR A 959 -7.47 -35.79 -15.65
C THR A 959 -6.10 -36.27 -16.09
N THR A 960 -5.30 -36.71 -15.12
CA THR A 960 -3.96 -37.28 -15.35
C THR A 960 -4.03 -38.80 -15.50
N LYS A 961 -3.05 -39.37 -16.21
CA LYS A 961 -2.87 -40.82 -16.36
C LYS A 961 -1.61 -41.27 -15.63
N ALA A 962 -1.64 -42.48 -15.08
CA ALA A 962 -0.48 -43.12 -14.46
C ALA A 962 -0.09 -44.39 -15.24
N ASP A 963 0.50 -44.19 -16.42
CA ASP A 963 1.07 -45.25 -17.27
C ASP A 963 2.61 -45.17 -17.37
N GLY A 964 3.23 -44.24 -16.64
CA GLY A 964 4.68 -44.03 -16.60
C GLY A 964 5.21 -43.07 -17.67
N GLU A 965 4.39 -42.70 -18.65
CA GLU A 965 4.73 -41.79 -19.74
C GLU A 965 4.33 -40.35 -19.44
N PHE A 966 4.96 -39.41 -20.15
CA PHE A 966 4.58 -37.99 -20.13
C PHE A 966 3.37 -37.76 -21.04
N HIS A 967 2.38 -37.03 -20.54
CA HIS A 967 1.18 -36.65 -21.28
C HIS A 967 0.94 -35.14 -21.19
N GLU A 968 0.44 -34.59 -22.30
CA GLU A 968 -0.09 -33.24 -22.32
C GLU A 968 -1.49 -33.19 -21.70
N VAL A 969 -1.57 -32.61 -20.52
CA VAL A 969 -2.82 -32.33 -19.83
C VAL A 969 -3.31 -30.94 -20.26
N VAL A 970 -4.45 -30.90 -20.94
CA VAL A 970 -4.98 -29.67 -21.57
C VAL A 970 -6.15 -29.10 -20.77
N PHE A 971 -6.01 -27.86 -20.32
CA PHE A 971 -7.04 -27.07 -19.64
C PHE A 971 -7.65 -26.07 -20.63
N ASN A 972 -8.94 -26.21 -20.93
CA ASN A 972 -9.65 -25.31 -21.85
C ASN A 972 -10.17 -24.07 -21.11
N VAL A 973 -9.31 -23.07 -20.93
CA VAL A 973 -9.60 -21.86 -20.15
C VAL A 973 -10.39 -20.81 -20.92
N GLY A 974 -10.22 -20.70 -22.24
CA GLY A 974 -10.82 -19.63 -23.05
C GLY A 974 -12.35 -19.68 -23.17
N LYS A 975 -13.00 -20.75 -22.70
CA LYS A 975 -14.47 -20.86 -22.62
C LYS A 975 -15.03 -20.43 -21.27
N ASN A 976 -14.18 -20.24 -20.27
CA ASN A 976 -14.58 -19.82 -18.95
C ASN A 976 -14.87 -18.32 -18.98
N GLU A 977 -16.04 -17.89 -18.50
CA GLU A 977 -16.45 -16.47 -18.48
C GLU A 977 -15.53 -15.59 -17.61
N TRP A 978 -14.81 -16.21 -16.68
CA TRP A 978 -13.84 -15.61 -15.76
C TRP A 978 -12.42 -15.62 -16.33
N TRP A 979 -12.21 -16.12 -17.55
CA TRP A 979 -10.93 -16.05 -18.25
C TRP A 979 -10.85 -14.75 -19.05
N GLY A 980 -10.03 -13.81 -18.57
CA GLY A 980 -9.71 -12.60 -19.33
C GLY A 980 -8.96 -11.51 -18.58
N GLY A 981 -8.75 -10.38 -19.24
CA GLY A 981 -7.99 -9.26 -18.68
C GLY A 981 -6.51 -9.60 -18.45
N CYS A 982 -5.94 -9.07 -17.37
CA CYS A 982 -4.57 -9.34 -16.94
C CYS A 982 -4.54 -10.51 -15.96
N LEU A 983 -3.96 -11.64 -16.39
CA LEU A 983 -3.65 -12.81 -15.59
C LEU A 983 -2.53 -12.48 -14.61
N THR A 984 -2.76 -12.71 -13.31
CA THR A 984 -1.83 -12.34 -12.23
C THR A 984 -1.18 -13.52 -11.52
N ASN A 985 -1.77 -14.71 -11.56
CA ASN A 985 -1.19 -15.93 -11.02
C ASN A 985 -1.90 -17.17 -11.59
N LEU A 986 -1.18 -18.30 -11.63
CA LEU A 986 -1.72 -19.63 -11.86
C LEU A 986 -1.40 -20.52 -10.66
N ARG A 987 -2.41 -21.24 -10.17
CA ARG A 987 -2.25 -22.33 -9.21
C ARG A 987 -2.61 -23.64 -9.91
N PHE A 988 -1.70 -24.60 -9.90
CA PHE A 988 -1.91 -25.91 -10.52
C PHE A 988 -1.96 -27.01 -9.47
N ASP A 989 -3.07 -27.75 -9.44
CA ASP A 989 -3.35 -28.85 -8.52
C ASP A 989 -3.19 -30.16 -9.28
N PRO A 990 -2.01 -30.81 -9.18
CA PRO A 990 -1.63 -31.91 -10.07
C PRO A 990 -2.32 -33.25 -9.74
N ALA A 991 -2.84 -33.41 -8.52
CA ALA A 991 -3.47 -34.66 -8.06
C ALA A 991 -4.33 -34.41 -6.80
N ALA A 992 -5.30 -35.28 -6.56
CA ALA A 992 -6.17 -35.26 -5.37
C ALA A 992 -5.89 -36.40 -4.38
N ALA A 993 -4.61 -36.72 -4.14
CA ALA A 993 -4.20 -37.84 -3.27
C ALA A 993 -2.81 -37.64 -2.68
N GLU A 994 -2.55 -38.28 -1.52
CA GLU A 994 -1.23 -38.31 -0.87
C GLU A 994 -0.28 -39.34 -1.52
N GLY A 995 1.02 -39.04 -1.46
CA GLY A 995 2.10 -39.92 -1.91
C GLY A 995 2.22 -40.02 -3.42
N VAL A 996 1.68 -39.06 -4.17
CA VAL A 996 1.78 -38.99 -5.63
C VAL A 996 3.10 -38.32 -5.99
N LYS A 997 3.99 -39.07 -6.66
CA LYS A 997 5.14 -38.50 -7.38
C LYS A 997 4.63 -37.76 -8.61
N ILE A 998 5.07 -36.51 -8.77
CA ILE A 998 4.69 -35.60 -9.84
C ILE A 998 5.95 -35.14 -10.56
N GLU A 999 5.96 -35.21 -11.88
CA GLU A 999 7.06 -34.77 -12.73
C GLU A 999 6.51 -33.96 -13.90
N ILE A 1000 6.92 -32.69 -14.02
CA ILE A 1000 6.44 -31.75 -15.04
C ILE A 1000 7.62 -31.36 -15.93
N ARG A 1001 7.46 -31.54 -17.25
CA ARG A 1001 8.44 -31.17 -18.27
C ARG A 1001 8.20 -29.77 -18.82
N SER A 1002 6.94 -29.36 -18.96
CA SER A 1002 6.61 -27.99 -19.35
C SER A 1002 5.22 -27.55 -18.90
N ILE A 1003 5.06 -26.24 -18.75
CA ILE A 1003 3.76 -25.55 -18.58
C ILE A 1003 3.72 -24.43 -19.62
N ARG A 1004 2.62 -24.31 -20.39
CA ARG A 1004 2.51 -23.27 -21.43
C ARG A 1004 1.08 -22.81 -21.67
N LEU A 1005 0.92 -21.56 -22.11
CA LEU A 1005 -0.34 -20.97 -22.54
C LEU A 1005 -0.40 -20.99 -24.07
N GLU A 1006 -1.54 -21.42 -24.64
CA GLU A 1006 -1.78 -21.54 -26.09
C GLU A 1006 -3.09 -20.89 -26.56
#